data_AF-A0A942ZTW7-F1
#
_entry.id   AF-A0A942ZTW7-F1
#
_cell.length_a   1.000
_cell.length_b   1.000
_cell.length_c   1.000
_cell.angle_alpha   90.00
_cell.angle_beta   90.00
_cell.angle_gamma   90.00
#
_symmetry.space_group_name_H-M   'P 1'
#
loop_
_entity.id
_entity.type
_entity.pdbx_description
1 polymer ?
#
loop_
_entity_poly.entity_id
_entity_poly.type
_entity_poly.pdbx_seq_one_letter_code
_entity_poly.pdbx_strand_id
1 'polypeptide(L)'
;MKPTVRIFAKIVFIAILLEVFVFNFKFWTTMNYEPRPVEITDVGIGLEEKAKNTFVSKNNENSYIEIRFIDEELKNIYLDFESSYKEKGGYRQLFTFFMTDEGNKEYYQLPMREVIPNVERSKYITFNTAGMSDKLLIRFEKDDNVSIDRGNINYTIKFNSIVINKPVPFFFNGIRLVTVLFICLFLYSIRYNTSLFNIKTDYKSNKQKIVLVTLILVNIIFLLFIYKNNLKYYHWDRNVYTNLAESILNGRFDLPMLDLSDELLKMNNPYDTRLRNSIVGTGNYSWDYAFHNGKYYVYFGVVPCLILFLPLKAFFNYNLPVNTAACIFTAIYIIIAFRFINTVIKKLFGNIPFLMQLMLSEMFVFCSALFPVLIKMDLYCIPNITALSFSLLGLDMWLNSVNKDGNIISNIKIFIGSLCLALAVGCRPQFAMASFLSVFIFKDVVIKKIKFDYIKGRDILSLIAFILPYVVIGSMLMYYNYARFGSVTDFGAMYNLTTNDMTKRGFRLGRVPYGIFAYLFQIPELTTSFPYLNQCNNFTGYMGVTIIENMRGGIFIFNPLLWLNLFAFTKTVKEYLKEKKIFGAVVAMNIFALIILIADANMAGLVNRYMIDFTWLFTISAIMICLTIYEKLRTEFIKPYRFILSVVFVFAITVNILLVFTTYTHYTLDVTNPDLFYSIKSAIEFWR
;
A
#
# COMPACT_ATOMS: atom_id res chain seq x y z
N MET A 1 29.27 -22.23 28.21
CA MET A 1 28.53 -21.66 27.05
C MET A 1 28.25 -20.18 27.30
N LYS A 2 28.66 -19.26 26.41
CA LYS A 2 28.45 -17.81 26.59
C LYS A 2 26.94 -17.49 26.76
N PRO A 3 26.54 -16.49 27.57
CA PRO A 3 25.13 -16.15 27.78
C PRO A 3 24.33 -15.96 26.49
N THR A 4 24.94 -15.33 25.48
CA THR A 4 24.34 -15.12 24.15
C THR A 4 24.01 -16.43 23.42
N VAL A 5 24.90 -17.43 23.50
CA VAL A 5 24.68 -18.75 22.89
C VAL A 5 23.54 -19.49 23.61
N ARG A 6 23.42 -19.34 24.94
CA ARG A 6 22.30 -19.92 25.70
C ARG A 6 20.95 -19.32 25.28
N ILE A 7 20.89 -18.01 25.07
CA ILE A 7 19.67 -17.33 24.63
C ILE A 7 19.30 -17.75 23.22
N PHE A 8 20.27 -17.76 22.29
CA PHE A 8 20.04 -18.20 20.92
C PHE A 8 19.51 -19.64 20.89
N ALA A 9 20.14 -20.56 21.63
CA ALA A 9 19.69 -21.94 21.73
C ALA A 9 18.26 -22.06 22.28
N LYS A 10 17.88 -21.23 23.28
CA LYS A 10 16.50 -21.18 23.78
C LYS A 10 15.51 -20.72 22.73
N ILE A 11 15.83 -19.67 21.96
CA ILE A 11 14.97 -19.18 20.87
C ILE A 11 14.83 -20.25 19.79
N VAL A 12 15.92 -20.93 19.44
CA VAL A 12 15.90 -22.04 18.48
C VAL A 12 14.99 -23.17 18.95
N PHE A 13 15.16 -23.58 20.20
CA PHE A 13 14.34 -24.63 20.80
C PHE A 13 12.85 -24.25 20.82
N ILE A 14 12.52 -23.02 21.23
CA ILE A 14 11.12 -22.53 21.23
C ILE A 14 10.52 -22.56 19.81
N ALA A 15 11.25 -22.08 18.81
CA ALA A 15 10.72 -22.05 17.45
C ALA A 15 10.49 -23.46 16.88
N ILE A 16 11.36 -24.43 17.20
CA ILE A 16 11.17 -25.84 16.84
C ILE A 16 9.94 -26.41 17.54
N LEU A 17 9.74 -26.14 18.83
CA LEU A 17 8.55 -26.60 19.56
C LEU A 17 7.26 -26.02 18.95
N LEU A 18 7.27 -24.73 18.58
CA LEU A 18 6.13 -24.11 17.91
C LEU A 18 5.85 -24.78 16.56
N GLU A 19 6.89 -25.09 15.77
CA GLU A 19 6.76 -25.74 14.47
C GLU A 19 6.22 -27.17 14.59
N VAL A 20 6.71 -27.95 15.54
CA VAL A 20 6.34 -29.36 15.71
C VAL A 20 4.96 -29.53 16.36
N PHE A 21 4.64 -28.74 17.38
CA PHE A 21 3.45 -28.97 18.20
C PHE A 21 2.33 -27.96 17.95
N VAL A 22 2.65 -26.67 17.83
CA VAL A 22 1.62 -25.63 17.69
C VAL A 22 1.15 -25.53 16.25
N PHE A 23 2.07 -25.28 15.31
CA PHE A 23 1.70 -25.09 13.90
C PHE A 23 1.26 -26.39 13.20
N ASN A 24 1.53 -27.55 13.82
CA ASN A 24 1.12 -28.87 13.36
C ASN A 24 0.12 -29.56 14.31
N PHE A 25 -0.59 -28.83 15.18
CA PHE A 25 -1.52 -29.47 16.13
C PHE A 25 -2.58 -30.34 15.43
N LYS A 26 -3.03 -29.95 14.23
CA LYS A 26 -4.01 -30.72 13.43
C LYS A 26 -3.51 -32.13 13.10
N PHE A 27 -2.22 -32.31 12.86
CA PHE A 27 -1.64 -33.64 12.66
C PHE A 27 -1.86 -34.50 13.91
N TRP A 28 -1.51 -33.96 15.09
CA TRP A 28 -1.67 -34.66 16.37
C TRP A 28 -3.13 -34.95 16.72
N THR A 29 -4.06 -34.02 16.46
CA THR A 29 -5.48 -34.20 16.80
C THR A 29 -6.23 -35.11 15.83
N THR A 30 -5.71 -35.33 14.62
CA THR A 30 -6.38 -36.13 13.57
C THR A 30 -5.69 -37.47 13.31
N MET A 31 -4.61 -37.79 14.01
CA MET A 31 -3.80 -39.00 13.80
C MET A 31 -4.60 -40.31 13.94
N ASN A 32 -5.66 -40.30 14.76
CA ASN A 32 -6.53 -41.46 14.99
C ASN A 32 -7.80 -41.44 14.11
N TYR A 33 -7.88 -40.56 13.11
CA TYR A 33 -9.04 -40.56 12.22
C TYR A 33 -8.94 -41.73 11.24
N GLU A 34 -10.07 -42.36 10.93
CA GLU A 34 -10.15 -43.46 9.98
C GLU A 34 -10.61 -42.91 8.61
N PRO A 35 -9.71 -42.80 7.62
CA PRO A 35 -10.04 -42.20 6.34
C PRO A 35 -11.02 -43.09 5.54
N ARG A 36 -12.15 -42.52 5.11
CA ARG A 36 -13.10 -43.21 4.23
C ARG A 36 -13.30 -42.44 2.92
N PRO A 37 -12.92 -43.00 1.76
CA PRO A 37 -13.28 -42.44 0.46
C PRO A 37 -14.79 -42.48 0.26
N VAL A 38 -15.36 -41.42 -0.32
CA VAL A 38 -16.79 -41.32 -0.62
C VAL A 38 -17.02 -40.97 -2.08
N GLU A 39 -18.15 -41.43 -2.61
CA GLU A 39 -18.57 -41.13 -3.97
C GLU A 39 -19.65 -40.03 -3.98
N ILE A 40 -19.71 -39.29 -5.08
CA ILE A 40 -20.75 -38.28 -5.30
C ILE A 40 -22.05 -39.02 -5.63
N THR A 41 -23.07 -38.80 -4.81
CA THR A 41 -24.38 -39.47 -4.91
C THR A 41 -25.40 -38.67 -5.71
N ASP A 42 -25.28 -37.35 -5.71
CA ASP A 42 -26.17 -36.45 -6.46
C ASP A 42 -25.42 -35.20 -6.92
N VAL A 43 -25.90 -34.58 -8.00
CA VAL A 43 -25.30 -33.40 -8.61
C VAL A 43 -26.41 -32.39 -8.90
N GLY A 44 -26.28 -31.20 -8.32
CA GLY A 44 -27.24 -30.12 -8.52
C GLY A 44 -27.32 -29.68 -9.98
N ILE A 45 -28.52 -29.29 -10.41
CA ILE A 45 -28.82 -28.88 -11.80
C ILE A 45 -27.93 -27.75 -12.34
N GLY A 46 -27.27 -27.00 -11.45
CA GLY A 46 -26.36 -25.93 -11.84
C GLY A 46 -24.97 -26.39 -12.29
N LEU A 47 -24.64 -27.67 -12.06
CA LEU A 47 -23.43 -28.29 -12.59
C LEU A 47 -23.75 -29.18 -13.79
N GLU A 48 -22.85 -29.19 -14.75
CA GLU A 48 -22.81 -30.18 -15.82
C GLU A 48 -21.63 -31.11 -15.62
N GLU A 49 -21.90 -32.41 -15.46
CA GLU A 49 -20.87 -33.42 -15.48
C GLU A 49 -20.47 -33.74 -16.93
N LYS A 50 -19.25 -33.35 -17.34
CA LYS A 50 -18.71 -33.60 -18.68
C LYS A 50 -18.05 -34.97 -18.81
N ALA A 51 -17.53 -35.48 -17.69
CA ALA A 51 -16.92 -36.80 -17.51
C ALA A 51 -16.98 -37.15 -16.02
N LYS A 52 -16.74 -38.42 -15.66
CA LYS A 52 -16.80 -38.87 -14.25
C LYS A 52 -16.05 -37.89 -13.32
N ASN A 53 -16.74 -37.35 -12.33
CA ASN A 53 -16.25 -36.39 -11.33
C ASN A 53 -15.71 -35.07 -11.92
N THR A 54 -16.06 -34.72 -13.15
CA THR A 54 -15.58 -33.53 -13.87
C THR A 54 -16.74 -32.60 -14.18
N PHE A 55 -16.78 -31.45 -13.51
CA PHE A 55 -17.92 -30.54 -13.49
C PHE A 55 -17.61 -29.19 -14.15
N VAL A 56 -18.58 -28.65 -14.88
CA VAL A 56 -18.60 -27.26 -15.36
C VAL A 56 -19.83 -26.57 -14.77
N SER A 57 -19.68 -25.35 -14.26
CA SER A 57 -20.83 -24.58 -13.78
C SER A 57 -21.62 -24.00 -14.96
N LYS A 58 -22.92 -24.33 -15.03
CA LYS A 58 -23.89 -23.80 -16.01
C LYS A 58 -24.55 -22.51 -15.51
N ASN A 59 -24.84 -22.44 -14.21
CA ASN A 59 -25.35 -21.27 -13.51
C ASN A 59 -24.83 -21.30 -12.06
N ASN A 60 -24.87 -20.17 -11.36
CA ASN A 60 -24.42 -20.15 -9.95
C ASN A 60 -25.48 -20.73 -8.99
N GLU A 61 -26.74 -20.76 -9.40
CA GLU A 61 -27.84 -21.27 -8.57
C GLU A 61 -27.88 -22.80 -8.60
N ASN A 62 -27.90 -23.44 -7.43
CA ASN A 62 -27.92 -24.91 -7.30
C ASN A 62 -26.70 -25.63 -7.93
N SER A 63 -25.54 -24.96 -8.01
CA SER A 63 -24.26 -25.59 -8.35
C SER A 63 -23.68 -26.33 -7.14
N TYR A 64 -24.02 -27.61 -6.94
CA TYR A 64 -23.51 -28.41 -5.82
C TYR A 64 -23.29 -29.88 -6.17
N ILE A 65 -22.50 -30.57 -5.36
CA ILE A 65 -22.42 -32.03 -5.30
C ILE A 65 -22.90 -32.51 -3.93
N GLU A 66 -23.50 -33.69 -3.85
CA GLU A 66 -24.04 -34.26 -2.61
C GLU A 66 -23.48 -35.66 -2.35
N ILE A 67 -23.18 -35.93 -1.08
CA ILE A 67 -22.74 -37.21 -0.54
C ILE A 67 -23.77 -37.63 0.50
N ARG A 68 -24.52 -38.70 0.23
CA ARG A 68 -25.52 -39.29 1.14
C ARG A 68 -25.00 -40.59 1.76
N PHE A 69 -25.71 -41.11 2.76
CA PHE A 69 -25.39 -42.38 3.43
C PHE A 69 -24.01 -42.34 4.11
N ILE A 70 -23.73 -41.23 4.79
CA ILE A 70 -22.49 -41.06 5.54
C ILE A 70 -22.52 -41.95 6.79
N ASP A 71 -23.58 -41.88 7.60
CA ASP A 71 -23.83 -42.72 8.78
C ASP A 71 -22.64 -42.79 9.78
N GLU A 72 -21.87 -41.71 9.87
CA GLU A 72 -20.75 -41.57 10.80
C GLU A 72 -20.56 -40.12 11.25
N GLU A 73 -19.82 -39.92 12.35
CA GLU A 73 -19.43 -38.58 12.78
C GLU A 73 -18.47 -37.96 11.76
N LEU A 74 -18.88 -36.85 11.14
CA LEU A 74 -18.11 -36.17 10.12
C LEU A 74 -17.16 -35.16 10.76
N LYS A 75 -15.90 -35.54 10.96
CA LYS A 75 -14.88 -34.74 11.65
C LYS A 75 -14.09 -33.84 10.70
N ASN A 76 -13.84 -34.30 9.48
CA ASN A 76 -13.26 -33.47 8.41
C ASN A 76 -13.56 -34.04 7.02
N ILE A 77 -13.27 -33.25 5.99
CA ILE A 77 -13.23 -33.68 4.60
C ILE A 77 -11.92 -33.24 3.95
N TYR A 78 -11.41 -34.10 3.08
CA TYR A 78 -10.30 -33.85 2.17
C TYR A 78 -10.83 -33.78 0.74
N LEU A 79 -10.61 -32.64 0.10
CA LEU A 79 -11.04 -32.37 -1.28
C LEU A 79 -9.82 -32.23 -2.19
N ASP A 80 -9.50 -33.28 -2.95
CA ASP A 80 -8.47 -33.21 -3.98
C ASP A 80 -9.10 -33.04 -5.35
N PHE A 81 -8.79 -31.92 -5.99
CA PHE A 81 -9.32 -31.59 -7.31
C PHE A 81 -8.32 -30.79 -8.13
N GLU A 82 -8.52 -30.84 -9.44
CA GLU A 82 -7.82 -30.05 -10.44
C GLU A 82 -8.80 -29.11 -11.13
N SER A 83 -8.30 -27.96 -11.59
CA SER A 83 -9.05 -27.04 -12.43
C SER A 83 -8.37 -26.92 -13.79
N SER A 84 -9.15 -26.92 -14.87
CA SER A 84 -8.62 -26.62 -16.21
C SER A 84 -8.29 -25.15 -16.41
N TYR A 85 -8.57 -24.30 -15.41
CA TYR A 85 -8.20 -22.89 -15.43
C TYR A 85 -6.68 -22.71 -15.45
N LYS A 86 -6.18 -22.08 -16.52
CA LYS A 86 -4.75 -21.82 -16.74
C LYS A 86 -4.46 -20.32 -16.70
N GLU A 87 -4.24 -19.80 -15.50
CA GLU A 87 -3.60 -18.49 -15.31
C GLU A 87 -2.37 -18.57 -14.40
N LYS A 88 -1.46 -17.60 -14.55
CA LYS A 88 -0.32 -17.45 -13.66
C LYS A 88 -0.80 -17.12 -12.25
N GLY A 89 -0.32 -17.88 -11.26
CA GLY A 89 -0.62 -17.66 -9.84
C GLY A 89 -1.58 -18.67 -9.20
N GLY A 90 -2.19 -19.54 -10.00
CA GLY A 90 -3.02 -20.65 -9.52
C GLY A 90 -4.52 -20.37 -9.58
N TYR A 91 -5.28 -21.24 -8.94
CA TYR A 91 -6.74 -21.23 -8.95
C TYR A 91 -7.29 -21.41 -7.53
N ARG A 92 -8.34 -20.68 -7.18
CA ARG A 92 -9.08 -20.87 -5.94
C ARG A 92 -10.52 -21.19 -6.26
N GLN A 93 -11.09 -22.18 -5.57
CA GLN A 93 -12.52 -22.45 -5.56
C GLN A 93 -13.08 -22.10 -4.19
N LEU A 94 -14.21 -21.41 -4.18
CA LEU A 94 -14.97 -21.11 -2.97
C LEU A 94 -16.05 -22.20 -2.78
N PHE A 95 -16.08 -22.84 -1.62
CA PHE A 95 -17.07 -23.86 -1.29
C PHE A 95 -17.87 -23.46 -0.07
N THR A 96 -19.17 -23.67 -0.11
CA THR A 96 -20.04 -23.63 1.07
C THR A 96 -20.53 -25.05 1.36
N PHE A 97 -20.48 -25.45 2.62
CA PHE A 97 -20.88 -26.78 3.05
C PHE A 97 -22.24 -26.71 3.73
N PHE A 98 -23.08 -27.67 3.42
CA PHE A 98 -24.37 -27.90 4.07
C PHE A 98 -24.37 -29.34 4.56
N MET A 99 -24.76 -29.58 5.80
CA MET A 99 -24.78 -30.95 6.33
C MET A 99 -25.97 -31.18 7.26
N THR A 100 -26.25 -32.44 7.51
CA THR A 100 -27.12 -32.89 8.60
C THR A 100 -26.28 -33.44 9.75
N ASP A 101 -26.84 -33.47 10.95
CA ASP A 101 -26.27 -34.18 12.10
C ASP A 101 -27.41 -34.65 13.03
N GLU A 102 -27.10 -35.30 14.16
CA GLU A 102 -28.14 -35.77 15.09
C GLU A 102 -28.96 -34.61 15.68
N GLY A 103 -28.39 -33.41 15.73
CA GLY A 103 -29.09 -32.19 16.12
C GLY A 103 -29.99 -31.62 15.02
N ASN A 104 -29.71 -31.91 13.75
CA ASN A 104 -30.34 -31.28 12.60
C ASN A 104 -30.63 -32.30 11.50
N LYS A 105 -31.91 -32.71 11.39
CA LYS A 105 -32.40 -33.59 10.33
C LYS A 105 -32.36 -32.95 8.93
N GLU A 106 -32.47 -31.63 8.89
CA GLU A 106 -32.40 -30.83 7.67
C GLU A 106 -31.04 -30.15 7.54
N TYR A 107 -30.69 -29.79 6.30
CA TYR A 107 -29.42 -29.12 6.01
C TYR A 107 -29.29 -27.79 6.76
N TYR A 108 -28.18 -27.63 7.47
CA TYR A 108 -27.72 -26.32 7.96
C TYR A 108 -26.43 -25.90 7.25
N GLN A 109 -26.29 -24.59 7.04
CA GLN A 109 -25.17 -24.00 6.31
C GLN A 109 -23.97 -23.75 7.23
N LEU A 110 -22.77 -24.11 6.75
CA LEU A 110 -21.49 -23.76 7.35
C LEU A 110 -20.83 -22.57 6.65
N PRO A 111 -19.85 -21.90 7.28
CA PRO A 111 -19.08 -20.81 6.66
C PRO A 111 -18.37 -21.26 5.37
N MET A 112 -18.30 -20.34 4.40
CA MET A 112 -17.58 -20.53 3.14
C MET A 112 -16.08 -20.82 3.39
N ARG A 113 -15.49 -21.70 2.59
CA ARG A 113 -14.07 -22.07 2.62
C ARG A 113 -13.45 -21.98 1.23
N GLU A 114 -12.22 -21.50 1.17
CA GLU A 114 -11.42 -21.43 -0.06
C GLU A 114 -10.51 -22.66 -0.13
N VAL A 115 -10.57 -23.39 -1.25
CA VAL A 115 -9.69 -24.55 -1.50
C VAL A 115 -8.88 -24.31 -2.77
N ILE A 116 -7.58 -24.54 -2.66
CA ILE A 116 -6.58 -24.21 -3.68
C ILE A 116 -5.88 -25.52 -4.06
N PRO A 117 -6.02 -25.99 -5.32
CA PRO A 117 -5.44 -27.26 -5.77
C PRO A 117 -3.96 -27.44 -5.44
N ASN A 118 -3.17 -26.37 -5.57
CA ASN A 118 -1.73 -26.40 -5.36
C ASN A 118 -1.31 -26.18 -3.89
N VAL A 119 -2.25 -25.91 -2.98
CA VAL A 119 -1.97 -25.70 -1.55
C VAL A 119 -2.60 -26.84 -0.76
N GLU A 120 -1.83 -27.90 -0.56
CA GLU A 120 -2.29 -29.15 0.04
C GLU A 120 -3.01 -28.97 1.39
N ARG A 121 -2.52 -28.06 2.24
CA ARG A 121 -3.14 -27.78 3.54
C ARG A 121 -4.55 -27.18 3.42
N SER A 122 -4.86 -26.48 2.33
CA SER A 122 -6.19 -25.90 2.11
C SER A 122 -7.26 -26.94 1.78
N LYS A 123 -6.86 -28.16 1.38
CA LYS A 123 -7.76 -29.25 0.99
C LYS A 123 -8.41 -29.96 2.19
N TYR A 124 -7.89 -29.77 3.41
CA TYR A 124 -8.42 -30.37 4.63
C TYR A 124 -9.34 -29.38 5.34
N ILE A 125 -10.63 -29.71 5.46
CA ILE A 125 -11.64 -28.86 6.08
C ILE A 125 -12.22 -29.58 7.29
N THR A 126 -12.01 -29.03 8.48
CA THR A 126 -12.51 -29.60 9.74
C THR A 126 -13.96 -29.20 9.98
N PHE A 127 -14.73 -30.14 10.53
CA PHE A 127 -16.11 -29.98 10.96
C PHE A 127 -16.25 -30.34 12.44
N ASN A 128 -17.33 -29.88 13.06
CA ASN A 128 -17.70 -30.22 14.43
C ASN A 128 -19.20 -30.57 14.44
N THR A 129 -19.55 -31.78 14.00
CA THR A 129 -20.95 -32.24 13.98
C THR A 129 -21.44 -32.59 15.37
N ALA A 130 -22.74 -32.42 15.62
CA ALA A 130 -23.40 -33.01 16.79
C ALA A 130 -23.71 -34.48 16.50
N GLY A 131 -22.73 -35.37 16.72
CA GLY A 131 -22.90 -36.80 16.47
C GLY A 131 -22.80 -37.18 14.99
N MET A 132 -23.54 -38.22 14.60
CA MET A 132 -23.53 -38.76 13.23
C MET A 132 -24.14 -37.82 12.20
N SER A 133 -23.53 -37.76 11.03
CA SER A 133 -24.04 -37.06 9.85
C SER A 133 -24.58 -38.07 8.84
N ASP A 134 -25.72 -37.76 8.22
CA ASP A 134 -26.32 -38.59 7.16
C ASP A 134 -25.89 -38.09 5.78
N LYS A 135 -25.91 -36.75 5.57
CA LYS A 135 -25.66 -36.15 4.26
C LYS A 135 -24.80 -34.89 4.33
N LEU A 136 -23.98 -34.72 3.31
CA LEU A 136 -23.13 -33.55 3.07
C LEU A 136 -23.34 -33.03 1.65
N LEU A 137 -23.69 -31.75 1.53
CA LEU A 137 -23.80 -31.02 0.28
C LEU A 137 -22.67 -29.97 0.20
N ILE A 138 -21.95 -29.97 -0.92
CA ILE A 138 -20.83 -29.07 -1.20
C ILE A 138 -21.24 -28.17 -2.35
N ARG A 139 -21.57 -26.91 -2.04
CA ARG A 139 -21.97 -25.90 -3.01
C ARG A 139 -20.75 -25.14 -3.53
N PHE A 140 -20.68 -24.99 -4.85
CA PHE A 140 -19.68 -24.20 -5.54
C PHE A 140 -20.13 -22.76 -5.55
N GLU A 141 -19.35 -21.90 -4.90
CA GLU A 141 -19.64 -20.48 -4.83
C GLU A 141 -18.90 -19.76 -5.94
N LYS A 142 -19.57 -18.73 -6.48
CA LYS A 142 -18.94 -17.82 -7.42
C LYS A 142 -17.94 -16.95 -6.68
N ASP A 143 -16.77 -16.81 -7.27
CA ASP A 143 -15.75 -15.87 -6.82
C ASP A 143 -16.01 -14.48 -7.42
N ASP A 144 -16.87 -13.68 -6.77
CA ASP A 144 -17.22 -12.32 -7.24
C ASP A 144 -16.03 -11.34 -7.23
N ASN A 145 -14.97 -11.67 -6.49
CA ASN A 145 -13.71 -10.92 -6.50
C ASN A 145 -12.87 -11.21 -7.73
N VAL A 146 -13.32 -12.11 -8.61
CA VAL A 146 -12.77 -12.26 -9.94
C VAL A 146 -13.82 -11.94 -10.98
N SER A 147 -13.41 -11.03 -11.84
CA SER A 147 -14.24 -10.29 -12.78
C SER A 147 -14.94 -11.17 -13.82
N ILE A 148 -15.92 -10.57 -14.48
CA ILE A 148 -16.86 -11.13 -15.47
C ILE A 148 -16.16 -11.82 -16.67
N ASP A 149 -14.86 -11.60 -16.91
CA ASP A 149 -14.09 -12.42 -17.86
C ASP A 149 -13.88 -13.86 -17.37
N ARG A 150 -13.98 -14.15 -16.05
CA ARG A 150 -14.23 -15.52 -15.53
C ARG A 150 -15.68 -15.97 -15.70
N GLY A 151 -16.61 -15.04 -15.86
CA GLY A 151 -18.04 -15.30 -16.08
C GLY A 151 -18.37 -15.90 -17.44
N ASN A 152 -17.42 -15.92 -18.38
CA ASN A 152 -17.51 -16.61 -19.67
C ASN A 152 -16.54 -17.81 -19.80
N ILE A 153 -16.01 -18.35 -18.69
CA ILE A 153 -15.03 -19.44 -18.75
C ILE A 153 -15.69 -20.76 -18.38
N ASN A 154 -15.89 -21.61 -19.39
CA ASN A 154 -16.11 -23.05 -19.28
C ASN A 154 -14.87 -23.76 -18.72
N TYR A 155 -14.42 -23.42 -17.50
CA TYR A 155 -13.39 -24.22 -16.83
C TYR A 155 -14.05 -25.39 -16.13
N THR A 156 -13.32 -26.50 -16.07
CA THR A 156 -13.77 -27.76 -15.48
C THR A 156 -13.08 -27.97 -14.16
N ILE A 157 -13.81 -28.38 -13.13
CA ILE A 157 -13.26 -28.88 -11.88
C ILE A 157 -13.38 -30.40 -11.88
N LYS A 158 -12.26 -31.10 -11.76
CA LYS A 158 -12.21 -32.56 -11.69
C LYS A 158 -11.78 -32.98 -10.30
N PHE A 159 -12.64 -33.69 -9.57
CA PHE A 159 -12.23 -34.31 -8.30
C PHE A 159 -11.45 -35.60 -8.56
N ASN A 160 -10.25 -35.63 -8.01
CA ASN A 160 -9.39 -36.82 -7.99
C ASN A 160 -9.78 -37.73 -6.83
N SER A 161 -10.08 -37.16 -5.66
CA SER A 161 -10.59 -37.90 -4.51
C SER A 161 -11.38 -37.00 -3.55
N ILE A 162 -12.40 -37.58 -2.94
CA ILE A 162 -13.12 -37.01 -1.81
C ILE A 162 -13.03 -38.03 -0.66
N VAL A 163 -12.44 -37.63 0.45
CA VAL A 163 -12.20 -38.53 1.59
C VAL A 163 -12.65 -37.83 2.86
N ILE A 164 -13.53 -38.46 3.62
CA ILE A 164 -13.95 -37.97 4.93
C ILE A 164 -13.11 -38.60 6.03
N ASN A 165 -13.00 -37.91 7.17
CA ASN A 165 -12.25 -38.35 8.34
C ASN A 165 -10.79 -38.71 7.99
N LYS A 166 -10.15 -37.93 7.11
CA LYS A 166 -8.76 -38.13 6.70
C LYS A 166 -7.78 -37.48 7.68
N PRO A 167 -6.79 -38.21 8.25
CA PRO A 167 -5.73 -37.60 9.04
C PRO A 167 -5.00 -36.49 8.25
N VAL A 168 -4.81 -35.34 8.90
CA VAL A 168 -4.04 -34.22 8.33
C VAL A 168 -2.56 -34.57 8.43
N PRO A 169 -1.79 -34.55 7.33
CA PRO A 169 -0.37 -34.91 7.38
C PRO A 169 0.45 -33.85 8.11
N PHE A 170 1.65 -34.23 8.54
CA PHE A 170 2.59 -33.32 9.18
C PHE A 170 3.18 -32.35 8.15
N PHE A 171 2.91 -31.06 8.29
CA PHE A 171 3.36 -29.99 7.40
C PHE A 171 4.50 -29.20 8.04
N PHE A 172 5.72 -29.73 7.97
CA PHE A 172 6.91 -28.98 8.36
C PHE A 172 7.18 -27.85 7.37
N ASN A 173 7.21 -26.61 7.86
CA ASN A 173 7.47 -25.42 7.06
C ASN A 173 8.76 -24.73 7.52
N GLY A 174 9.86 -25.01 6.82
CA GLY A 174 11.17 -24.43 7.11
C GLY A 174 11.19 -22.90 7.00
N ILE A 175 10.39 -22.32 6.10
CA ILE A 175 10.27 -20.85 5.94
C ILE A 175 9.60 -20.24 7.17
N ARG A 176 8.51 -20.83 7.67
CA ARG A 176 7.83 -20.40 8.89
C ARG A 176 8.75 -20.53 10.10
N LEU A 177 9.48 -21.65 10.24
CA LEU A 177 10.46 -21.82 11.32
C LEU A 177 11.51 -20.70 11.31
N VAL A 178 12.14 -20.43 10.16
CA VAL A 178 13.12 -19.34 10.00
C VAL A 178 12.49 -17.96 10.28
N THR A 179 11.24 -17.76 9.87
CA THR A 179 10.51 -16.50 10.09
C THR A 179 10.22 -16.28 11.58
N VAL A 180 9.76 -17.31 12.30
CA VAL A 180 9.53 -17.26 13.75
C VAL A 180 10.84 -17.06 14.51
N LEU A 181 11.91 -17.74 14.11
CA LEU A 181 13.25 -17.51 14.66
C LEU A 181 13.67 -16.04 14.48
N PHE A 182 13.51 -15.50 13.28
CA PHE A 182 13.83 -14.11 12.98
C PHE A 182 13.00 -13.14 13.81
N ILE A 183 11.68 -13.36 13.91
CA ILE A 183 10.78 -12.52 14.73
C ILE A 183 11.20 -12.57 16.21
N CYS A 184 11.43 -13.76 16.77
CA CYS A 184 11.86 -13.89 18.17
C CYS A 184 13.21 -13.22 18.42
N LEU A 185 14.19 -13.39 17.52
CA LEU A 185 15.49 -12.72 17.61
C LEU A 185 15.36 -11.20 17.47
N PHE A 186 14.50 -10.74 16.57
CA PHE A 186 14.21 -9.34 16.33
C PHE A 186 13.60 -8.70 17.58
N LEU A 187 12.49 -9.25 18.10
CA LEU A 187 11.83 -8.80 19.32
C LEU A 187 12.78 -8.80 20.52
N TYR A 188 13.62 -9.84 20.64
CA TYR A 188 14.64 -9.90 21.67
C TYR A 188 15.70 -8.80 21.51
N SER A 189 16.08 -8.49 20.27
CA SER A 189 17.11 -7.49 19.96
C SER A 189 16.63 -6.07 20.25
N ILE A 190 15.35 -5.75 19.98
CA ILE A 190 14.77 -4.42 20.18
C ILE A 190 14.20 -4.20 21.59
N ARG A 191 14.25 -5.19 22.47
CA ARG A 191 13.74 -5.04 23.85
C ARG A 191 14.37 -3.81 24.53
N TYR A 192 13.58 -3.12 25.34
CA TYR A 192 13.92 -1.80 25.90
C TYR A 192 15.26 -1.72 26.67
N ASN A 193 15.74 -2.82 27.25
CA ASN A 193 16.99 -2.89 28.01
C ASN A 193 18.17 -3.47 27.21
N THR A 194 18.06 -3.54 25.88
CA THR A 194 19.16 -4.03 25.03
C THR A 194 20.36 -3.09 25.05
N SER A 195 21.57 -3.65 24.94
CA SER A 195 22.79 -2.86 24.75
C SER A 195 22.82 -2.16 23.38
N LEU A 196 21.99 -2.58 22.43
CA LEU A 196 21.90 -1.96 21.10
C LEU A 196 21.44 -0.50 21.16
N PHE A 197 20.60 -0.11 22.12
CA PHE A 197 20.22 1.29 22.33
C PHE A 197 21.37 2.15 22.89
N ASN A 198 22.48 1.55 23.34
CA ASN A 198 23.65 2.28 23.81
C ASN A 198 24.65 2.55 22.67
N ILE A 199 24.48 1.91 21.52
CA ILE A 199 25.28 2.18 20.32
C ILE A 199 24.77 3.49 19.72
N LYS A 200 25.56 4.56 19.83
CA LYS A 200 25.23 5.86 19.23
C LYS A 200 25.40 5.82 17.71
N THR A 201 24.61 6.61 17.01
CA THR A 201 24.82 6.85 15.58
C THR A 201 26.21 7.44 15.33
N ASP A 202 26.98 6.79 14.47
CA ASP A 202 28.24 7.26 13.93
C ASP A 202 28.18 7.25 12.40
N TYR A 203 28.02 8.44 11.82
CA TYR A 203 27.94 8.64 10.37
C TYR A 203 29.25 8.34 9.62
N LYS A 204 30.37 8.18 10.33
CA LYS A 204 31.65 7.76 9.73
C LYS A 204 31.79 6.23 9.69
N SER A 205 31.10 5.50 10.56
CA SER A 205 31.20 4.04 10.66
C SER A 205 30.70 3.32 9.41
N ASN A 206 31.61 2.59 8.75
CA ASN A 206 31.24 1.75 7.61
C ASN A 206 30.31 0.59 8.01
N LYS A 207 30.44 0.07 9.24
CA LYS A 207 29.54 -0.99 9.76
C LYS A 207 28.09 -0.50 9.84
N GLN A 208 27.87 0.71 10.37
CA GLN A 208 26.53 1.29 10.45
C GLN A 208 25.95 1.61 9.06
N LYS A 209 26.79 2.08 8.12
CA LYS A 209 26.36 2.28 6.72
C LYS A 209 25.94 0.97 6.06
N ILE A 210 26.69 -0.12 6.26
CA ILE A 210 26.34 -1.44 5.73
C ILE A 210 24.97 -1.87 6.28
N VAL A 211 24.73 -1.76 7.59
CA VAL A 211 23.42 -2.10 8.18
C VAL A 211 22.28 -1.28 7.56
N LEU A 212 22.49 0.02 7.37
CA LEU A 212 21.49 0.89 6.73
C LEU A 212 21.20 0.47 5.28
N VAL A 213 22.25 0.18 4.50
CA VAL A 213 22.12 -0.30 3.11
C VAL A 213 21.44 -1.67 3.06
N THR A 214 21.78 -2.59 3.97
CA THR A 214 21.10 -3.88 4.07
C THR A 214 19.61 -3.71 4.32
N LEU A 215 19.21 -2.80 5.23
CA LEU A 215 17.81 -2.53 5.52
C LEU A 215 17.08 -1.94 4.30
N ILE A 216 17.71 -1.03 3.56
CA ILE A 216 17.19 -0.53 2.28
C ILE A 216 16.98 -1.67 1.28
N LEU A 217 17.97 -2.56 1.15
CA LEU A 217 17.88 -3.70 0.23
C LEU A 217 16.78 -4.68 0.63
N VAL A 218 16.56 -4.92 1.92
CA VAL A 218 15.44 -5.75 2.40
C VAL A 218 14.10 -5.15 1.97
N ASN A 219 13.92 -3.83 2.10
CA ASN A 219 12.71 -3.15 1.63
C ASN A 219 12.53 -3.27 0.10
N ILE A 220 13.61 -3.13 -0.67
CA ILE A 220 13.58 -3.29 -2.13
C ILE A 220 13.28 -4.75 -2.53
N ILE A 221 13.84 -5.74 -1.83
CA ILE A 221 13.55 -7.15 -2.07
C ILE A 221 12.07 -7.45 -1.77
N PHE A 222 11.53 -6.89 -0.68
CA PHE A 222 10.10 -7.01 -0.36
C PHE A 222 9.23 -6.37 -1.45
N LEU A 223 9.59 -5.17 -1.91
CA LEU A 223 8.94 -4.51 -3.05
C LEU A 223 8.94 -5.38 -4.31
N LEU A 224 10.10 -5.94 -4.69
CA LEU A 224 10.24 -6.81 -5.85
C LEU A 224 9.47 -8.12 -5.69
N PHE A 225 9.40 -8.66 -4.47
CA PHE A 225 8.59 -9.83 -4.13
C PHE A 225 7.12 -9.54 -4.36
N ILE A 226 6.59 -8.41 -3.87
CA ILE A 226 5.19 -8.02 -4.11
C ILE A 226 4.96 -7.77 -5.60
N TYR A 227 5.82 -7.00 -6.26
CA TYR A 227 5.72 -6.71 -7.70
C TYR A 227 5.63 -7.99 -8.54
N LYS A 228 6.54 -8.96 -8.31
CA LYS A 228 6.59 -10.22 -9.07
C LYS A 228 5.35 -11.09 -8.85
N ASN A 229 4.76 -11.03 -7.66
CA ASN A 229 3.60 -11.85 -7.32
C ASN A 229 2.26 -11.14 -7.57
N ASN A 230 2.27 -9.83 -7.83
CA ASN A 230 1.07 -9.05 -8.12
C ASN A 230 1.16 -8.36 -9.50
N LEU A 231 1.50 -9.14 -10.54
CA LEU A 231 1.70 -8.62 -11.90
C LEU A 231 0.41 -8.42 -12.69
N LYS A 232 -0.71 -8.99 -12.25
CA LYS A 232 -1.97 -8.96 -13.01
C LYS A 232 -2.66 -7.61 -12.82
N TYR A 233 -2.92 -6.95 -13.94
CA TYR A 233 -3.62 -5.68 -14.03
C TYR A 233 -4.94 -5.92 -14.75
N TYR A 234 -6.05 -5.53 -14.13
CA TYR A 234 -7.36 -5.59 -14.74
C TYR A 234 -7.80 -4.20 -15.23
N HIS A 235 -8.28 -4.14 -16.47
CA HIS A 235 -9.18 -3.10 -17.02
C HIS A 235 -8.77 -1.65 -17.25
N TRP A 236 -7.52 -1.21 -17.10
CA TRP A 236 -7.15 0.17 -17.50
C TRP A 236 -5.86 0.27 -18.32
N ASP A 237 -5.82 1.31 -19.16
CA ASP A 237 -4.82 1.53 -20.21
C ASP A 237 -3.40 1.55 -19.64
N ARG A 238 -2.62 0.51 -19.98
CA ARG A 238 -1.20 0.39 -19.58
C ARG A 238 -0.29 1.36 -20.33
N ASN A 239 -0.82 2.03 -21.35
CA ASN A 239 -0.06 2.82 -22.28
C ASN A 239 -0.22 4.31 -22.04
N VAL A 240 -0.95 4.79 -21.01
CA VAL A 240 -1.15 6.24 -20.75
C VAL A 240 0.14 7.06 -20.90
N TYR A 241 1.21 6.66 -20.21
CA TYR A 241 2.49 7.37 -20.27
C TYR A 241 3.29 7.08 -21.55
N THR A 242 3.14 5.89 -22.13
CA THR A 242 3.73 5.54 -23.43
C THR A 242 3.12 6.38 -24.56
N ASN A 243 1.79 6.55 -24.54
CA ASN A 243 1.01 7.36 -25.46
C ASN A 243 1.44 8.83 -25.34
N LEU A 244 1.58 9.33 -24.10
CA LEU A 244 2.11 10.69 -23.89
C LEU A 244 3.53 10.85 -24.44
N ALA A 245 4.42 9.88 -24.20
CA ALA A 245 5.77 9.90 -24.73
C ALA A 245 5.79 9.93 -26.27
N GLU A 246 4.95 9.11 -26.91
CA GLU A 246 4.82 9.07 -28.37
C GLU A 246 4.27 10.39 -28.95
N SER A 247 3.25 10.98 -28.32
CA SER A 247 2.73 12.29 -28.73
C SER A 247 3.80 13.39 -28.63
N ILE A 248 4.56 13.41 -27.53
CA ILE A 248 5.64 14.40 -27.33
C ILE A 248 6.73 14.25 -28.39
N LEU A 249 7.12 13.02 -28.74
CA LEU A 249 8.10 12.77 -29.81
C LEU A 249 7.64 13.28 -31.17
N ASN A 250 6.32 13.29 -31.41
CA ASN A 250 5.70 13.83 -32.61
C ASN A 250 5.41 15.34 -32.51
N GLY A 251 5.90 16.04 -31.49
CA GLY A 251 5.70 17.48 -31.31
C GLY A 251 4.28 17.86 -30.88
N ARG A 252 3.54 16.92 -30.26
CA ARG A 252 2.14 17.08 -29.88
C ARG A 252 1.93 16.85 -28.39
N PHE A 253 0.81 17.36 -27.87
CA PHE A 253 0.35 17.04 -26.51
C PHE A 253 -1.00 16.31 -26.48
N ASP A 254 -1.74 16.32 -27.60
CA ASP A 254 -2.94 15.51 -27.78
C ASP A 254 -2.59 14.06 -28.08
N LEU A 255 -3.56 13.16 -27.90
CA LEU A 255 -3.42 11.71 -28.07
C LEU A 255 -4.19 11.26 -29.33
N PRO A 256 -3.65 11.46 -30.54
CA PRO A 256 -4.35 11.16 -31.79
C PRO A 256 -4.50 9.66 -32.07
N MET A 257 -3.79 8.81 -31.31
CA MET A 257 -3.86 7.36 -31.40
C MET A 257 -5.05 6.75 -30.67
N LEU A 258 -5.75 7.54 -29.84
CA LEU A 258 -6.96 7.08 -29.14
C LEU A 258 -8.18 7.35 -30.01
N ASP A 259 -9.09 6.38 -30.06
CA ASP A 259 -10.32 6.49 -30.85
C ASP A 259 -11.28 7.53 -30.27
N LEU A 260 -11.86 8.35 -31.14
CA LEU A 260 -12.94 9.28 -30.80
C LEU A 260 -14.25 8.82 -31.42
N SER A 261 -15.28 8.67 -30.60
CA SER A 261 -16.63 8.44 -31.09
C SER A 261 -17.29 9.76 -31.52
N ASP A 262 -18.02 9.70 -32.63
CA ASP A 262 -18.79 10.84 -33.15
C ASP A 262 -19.84 11.29 -32.14
N GLU A 263 -20.40 10.35 -31.39
CA GLU A 263 -21.35 10.61 -30.31
C GLU A 263 -20.71 11.47 -29.22
N LEU A 264 -19.49 11.12 -28.76
CA LEU A 264 -18.78 11.89 -27.72
C LEU A 264 -18.46 13.31 -28.18
N LEU A 265 -18.06 13.49 -29.44
CA LEU A 265 -17.79 14.82 -30.02
C LEU A 265 -19.03 15.71 -30.07
N LYS A 266 -20.23 15.12 -30.26
CA LYS A 266 -21.51 15.84 -30.31
C LYS A 266 -22.12 16.08 -28.93
N MET A 267 -21.56 15.51 -27.86
CA MET A 267 -22.08 15.70 -26.51
C MET A 267 -21.84 17.14 -26.00
N ASN A 268 -22.90 17.79 -25.53
CA ASN A 268 -22.80 19.10 -24.87
C ASN A 268 -22.05 19.03 -23.53
N ASN A 269 -22.27 17.96 -22.76
CA ASN A 269 -21.55 17.69 -21.51
C ASN A 269 -20.95 16.27 -21.53
N PRO A 270 -19.74 16.10 -22.09
CA PRO A 270 -19.08 14.81 -22.12
C PRO A 270 -18.66 14.34 -20.71
N TYR A 271 -18.65 15.21 -19.71
CA TYR A 271 -18.17 14.89 -18.35
C TYR A 271 -19.25 14.21 -17.49
N ASP A 272 -20.54 14.34 -17.83
CA ASP A 272 -21.62 13.59 -17.18
C ASP A 272 -21.48 12.10 -17.51
N THR A 273 -21.06 11.32 -16.51
CA THR A 273 -20.80 9.89 -16.66
C THR A 273 -22.02 9.08 -17.04
N ARG A 274 -23.20 9.40 -16.48
CA ARG A 274 -24.42 8.61 -16.73
C ARG A 274 -24.91 8.88 -18.15
N LEU A 275 -24.96 10.14 -18.53
CA LEU A 275 -25.35 10.56 -19.87
C LEU A 275 -24.35 10.05 -20.92
N ARG A 276 -23.05 10.16 -20.65
CA ARG A 276 -21.98 9.62 -21.52
C ARG A 276 -22.14 8.12 -21.71
N ASN A 277 -22.35 7.37 -20.64
CA ASN A 277 -22.54 5.93 -20.74
C ASN A 277 -23.82 5.54 -21.49
N SER A 278 -24.91 6.32 -21.39
CA SER A 278 -26.16 6.03 -22.12
C SER A 278 -26.10 6.35 -23.61
N ILE A 279 -25.30 7.35 -24.01
CA ILE A 279 -25.19 7.80 -25.40
C ILE A 279 -24.06 7.06 -26.13
N VAL A 280 -22.88 7.00 -25.53
CA VAL A 280 -21.66 6.48 -26.16
C VAL A 280 -21.51 4.98 -25.89
N GLY A 281 -21.98 4.49 -24.75
CA GLY A 281 -21.74 3.13 -24.27
C GLY A 281 -20.49 3.01 -23.41
N THR A 282 -20.54 2.14 -22.39
CA THR A 282 -19.38 1.89 -21.51
C THR A 282 -18.29 1.16 -22.29
N GLY A 283 -17.07 1.67 -22.27
CA GLY A 283 -15.93 1.09 -23.01
C GLY A 283 -15.69 1.70 -24.40
N ASN A 284 -16.63 2.49 -24.91
CA ASN A 284 -16.54 3.17 -26.21
C ASN A 284 -15.93 4.59 -26.13
N TYR A 285 -15.19 4.86 -25.06
CA TYR A 285 -14.44 6.08 -24.86
C TYR A 285 -13.22 5.80 -23.98
N SER A 286 -12.19 6.62 -24.11
CA SER A 286 -10.98 6.49 -23.30
C SER A 286 -11.23 6.98 -21.86
N TRP A 287 -11.45 6.02 -20.96
CA TRP A 287 -11.66 6.27 -19.53
C TRP A 287 -10.45 6.90 -18.86
N ASP A 288 -10.68 7.88 -17.98
CA ASP A 288 -9.66 8.52 -17.15
C ASP A 288 -8.57 9.29 -17.92
N TYR A 289 -8.98 9.81 -19.07
CA TYR A 289 -8.26 10.80 -19.86
C TYR A 289 -8.95 12.16 -19.78
N ALA A 290 -8.18 13.24 -19.91
CA ALA A 290 -8.75 14.57 -20.10
C ALA A 290 -9.29 14.70 -21.54
N PHE A 291 -10.56 15.05 -21.69
CA PHE A 291 -11.17 15.32 -22.99
C PHE A 291 -11.51 16.81 -23.11
N HIS A 292 -10.81 17.52 -23.98
CA HIS A 292 -10.94 18.98 -24.11
C HIS A 292 -10.85 19.39 -25.59
N ASN A 293 -11.77 20.24 -26.04
CA ASN A 293 -11.85 20.73 -27.43
C ASN A 293 -11.75 19.61 -28.48
N GLY A 294 -12.47 18.50 -28.25
CA GLY A 294 -12.52 17.36 -29.18
C GLY A 294 -11.22 16.55 -29.25
N LYS A 295 -10.38 16.60 -28.22
CA LYS A 295 -9.10 15.88 -28.17
C LYS A 295 -8.88 15.23 -26.80
N TYR A 296 -8.19 14.09 -26.81
CA TYR A 296 -7.72 13.43 -25.59
C TYR A 296 -6.33 13.93 -25.17
N TYR A 297 -6.14 14.05 -23.87
CA TYR A 297 -4.90 14.43 -23.21
C TYR A 297 -4.66 13.57 -21.97
N VAL A 298 -3.38 13.36 -21.64
CA VAL A 298 -3.00 12.85 -20.33
C VAL A 298 -3.07 13.99 -19.31
N TYR A 299 -3.90 13.82 -18.27
CA TYR A 299 -4.01 14.79 -17.16
C TYR A 299 -3.07 14.47 -15.99
N PHE A 300 -2.51 13.27 -15.94
CA PHE A 300 -1.46 12.91 -15.00
C PHE A 300 -0.22 13.78 -15.20
N GLY A 301 0.59 13.96 -14.14
CA GLY A 301 1.79 14.78 -14.19
C GLY A 301 2.74 14.36 -15.31
N VAL A 302 3.30 15.34 -16.02
CA VAL A 302 4.16 15.13 -17.19
C VAL A 302 5.57 14.69 -16.81
N VAL A 303 6.05 15.06 -15.62
CA VAL A 303 7.44 14.82 -15.19
C VAL A 303 7.82 13.33 -15.19
N PRO A 304 7.02 12.39 -14.64
CA PRO A 304 7.30 10.96 -14.77
C PRO A 304 7.51 10.49 -16.21
N CYS A 305 6.75 11.05 -17.16
CA CYS A 305 6.94 10.78 -18.59
C CYS A 305 8.33 11.22 -19.05
N LEU A 306 8.67 12.49 -18.81
CA LEU A 306 9.91 13.10 -19.30
C LEU A 306 11.18 12.43 -18.77
N ILE A 307 11.16 11.94 -17.52
CA ILE A 307 12.35 11.36 -16.88
C ILE A 307 12.52 9.86 -17.12
N LEU A 308 11.46 9.15 -17.51
CA LEU A 308 11.50 7.68 -17.62
C LEU A 308 10.89 7.15 -18.92
N PHE A 309 9.63 7.45 -19.22
CA PHE A 309 8.95 6.88 -20.38
C PHE A 309 9.47 7.45 -21.71
N LEU A 310 9.60 8.77 -21.81
CA LEU A 310 10.05 9.46 -23.01
C LEU A 310 11.47 9.06 -23.41
N PRO A 311 12.49 9.04 -22.53
CA PRO A 311 13.83 8.60 -22.92
C PRO A 311 13.88 7.15 -23.38
N LEU A 312 13.13 6.24 -22.73
CA LEU A 312 13.10 4.83 -23.12
C LEU A 312 12.44 4.63 -24.50
N LYS A 313 11.37 5.38 -24.78
CA LYS A 313 10.73 5.39 -26.10
C LYS A 313 11.65 6.02 -27.16
N ALA A 314 12.28 7.15 -26.87
CA ALA A 314 13.12 7.89 -27.81
C ALA A 314 14.38 7.13 -28.22
N PHE A 315 15.10 6.56 -27.25
CA PHE A 315 16.41 5.94 -27.49
C PHE A 315 16.34 4.45 -27.81
N PHE A 316 15.30 3.75 -27.33
CA PHE A 316 15.21 2.29 -27.45
C PHE A 316 13.89 1.80 -28.06
N ASN A 317 12.97 2.71 -28.43
CA ASN A 317 11.60 2.38 -28.84
C ASN A 317 10.88 1.43 -27.86
N TYR A 318 11.21 1.54 -26.57
CA TYR A 318 10.72 0.63 -25.54
C TYR A 318 9.50 1.20 -24.82
N ASN A 319 8.38 0.48 -24.89
CA ASN A 319 7.13 0.82 -24.20
C ASN A 319 7.17 0.27 -22.77
N LEU A 320 7.64 1.08 -21.81
CA LEU A 320 7.74 0.67 -20.40
C LEU A 320 6.34 0.47 -19.79
N PRO A 321 6.03 -0.71 -19.23
CA PRO A 321 4.78 -0.91 -18.50
C PRO A 321 4.69 -0.03 -17.23
N VAL A 322 3.52 0.56 -16.98
CA VAL A 322 3.29 1.45 -15.82
C VAL A 322 3.56 0.79 -14.47
N ASN A 323 3.28 -0.50 -14.30
CA ASN A 323 3.58 -1.22 -13.07
C ASN A 323 5.08 -1.34 -12.81
N THR A 324 5.88 -1.55 -13.87
CA THR A 324 7.34 -1.56 -13.78
C THR A 324 7.86 -0.17 -13.43
N ALA A 325 7.31 0.88 -14.03
CA ALA A 325 7.66 2.26 -13.68
C ALA A 325 7.32 2.58 -12.22
N ALA A 326 6.13 2.19 -11.74
CA ALA A 326 5.75 2.33 -10.33
C ALA A 326 6.75 1.63 -9.41
N CYS A 327 7.13 0.38 -9.72
CA CYS A 327 8.13 -0.36 -8.96
C CYS A 327 9.50 0.37 -8.92
N ILE A 328 9.98 0.89 -10.06
CA ILE A 328 11.23 1.65 -10.14
C ILE A 328 11.15 2.91 -9.26
N PHE A 329 10.09 3.70 -9.39
CA PHE A 329 9.94 4.91 -8.59
C PHE A 329 9.78 4.61 -7.09
N THR A 330 9.12 3.51 -6.71
CA THR A 330 9.05 3.09 -5.30
C THR A 330 10.41 2.67 -4.76
N ALA A 331 11.25 1.99 -5.55
CA ALA A 331 12.62 1.66 -5.13
C ALA A 331 13.47 2.93 -4.91
N ILE A 332 13.34 3.91 -5.80
CA ILE A 332 13.99 5.23 -5.67
C ILE A 332 13.49 5.95 -4.41
N TYR A 333 12.18 5.96 -4.18
CA TYR A 333 11.57 6.52 -2.97
C TYR A 333 12.17 5.91 -1.70
N ILE A 334 12.26 4.58 -1.60
CA ILE A 334 12.82 3.89 -0.41
C ILE A 334 14.23 4.42 -0.13
N ILE A 335 15.10 4.47 -1.14
CA ILE A 335 16.47 4.97 -1.00
C ILE A 335 16.49 6.42 -0.50
N ILE A 336 15.68 7.29 -1.11
CA ILE A 336 15.61 8.73 -0.76
C ILE A 336 15.03 8.92 0.63
N ALA A 337 14.00 8.16 1.01
CA ALA A 337 13.35 8.22 2.31
C ALA A 337 14.33 7.93 3.45
N PHE A 338 15.10 6.84 3.33
CA PHE A 338 16.16 6.50 4.28
C PHE A 338 17.23 7.58 4.37
N ARG A 339 17.68 8.08 3.23
CA ARG A 339 18.66 9.16 3.16
C ARG A 339 18.15 10.43 3.84
N PHE A 340 16.90 10.82 3.55
CA PHE A 340 16.28 12.02 4.08
C PHE A 340 16.14 11.96 5.61
N ILE A 341 15.63 10.85 6.17
CA ILE A 341 15.53 10.69 7.64
C ILE A 341 16.91 10.70 8.29
N ASN A 342 17.90 10.05 7.68
CA ASN A 342 19.29 10.13 8.13
C ASN A 342 19.82 11.59 8.12
N THR A 343 19.49 12.39 7.11
CA THR A 343 19.85 13.83 7.06
C THR A 343 19.13 14.63 8.14
N VAL A 344 17.82 14.44 8.33
CA VAL A 344 17.03 15.12 9.38
C VAL A 344 17.64 14.87 10.75
N ILE A 345 17.90 13.61 11.09
CA ILE A 345 18.52 13.23 12.37
C ILE A 345 19.93 13.83 12.50
N LYS A 346 20.76 13.70 11.47
CA LYS A 346 22.15 14.22 11.47
C LYS A 346 22.20 15.73 11.68
N LYS A 347 21.32 16.46 11.01
CA LYS A 347 21.32 17.93 11.02
C LYS A 347 20.69 18.49 12.29
N LEU A 348 19.63 17.85 12.80
CA LEU A 348 18.81 18.42 13.88
C LEU A 348 19.02 17.75 15.26
N PHE A 349 19.40 16.46 15.33
CA PHE A 349 19.33 15.64 16.57
C PHE A 349 20.55 14.75 16.84
N GLY A 350 21.72 15.00 16.22
CA GLY A 350 22.84 14.06 15.97
C GLY A 350 23.51 13.24 17.10
N ASN A 351 22.86 12.93 18.23
CA ASN A 351 23.33 12.13 19.36
C ASN A 351 22.31 11.05 19.81
N ILE A 352 21.68 10.35 18.86
CA ILE A 352 20.68 9.32 19.16
C ILE A 352 21.23 7.89 19.05
N PRO A 353 20.56 6.89 19.65
CA PRO A 353 20.88 5.49 19.40
C PRO A 353 20.73 5.12 17.92
N PHE A 354 21.68 4.35 17.40
CA PHE A 354 21.63 3.86 16.02
C PHE A 354 20.41 2.98 15.78
N LEU A 355 20.01 2.16 16.76
CA LEU A 355 18.77 1.37 16.66
C LEU A 355 17.52 2.26 16.50
N MET A 356 17.45 3.37 17.23
CA MET A 356 16.36 4.33 17.11
C MET A 356 16.33 4.97 15.73
N GLN A 357 17.50 5.29 15.15
CA GLN A 357 17.58 5.76 13.77
C GLN A 357 17.02 4.75 12.77
N LEU A 358 17.39 3.47 12.89
CA LEU A 358 16.89 2.41 12.01
C LEU A 358 15.36 2.29 12.12
N MET A 359 14.85 2.25 13.35
CA MET A 359 13.41 2.17 13.61
C MET A 359 12.63 3.34 13.01
N LEU A 360 13.09 4.58 13.21
CA LEU A 360 12.40 5.76 12.69
C LEU A 360 12.50 5.87 11.17
N SER A 361 13.60 5.41 10.57
CA SER A 361 13.75 5.38 9.10
C SER A 361 12.80 4.37 8.47
N GLU A 362 12.72 3.16 9.03
CA GLU A 362 11.80 2.12 8.57
C GLU A 362 10.33 2.52 8.77
N MET A 363 9.99 3.09 9.94
CA MET A 363 8.66 3.64 10.19
C MET A 363 8.32 4.73 9.19
N PHE A 364 9.26 5.61 8.85
CA PHE A 364 8.98 6.62 7.83
C PHE A 364 8.61 5.99 6.49
N VAL A 365 9.35 4.97 6.03
CA VAL A 365 9.05 4.28 4.76
C VAL A 365 7.65 3.66 4.78
N PHE A 366 7.31 2.85 5.79
CA PHE A 366 6.01 2.19 5.85
C PHE A 366 4.85 3.15 6.11
N CYS A 367 5.00 4.08 7.06
CA CYS A 367 3.93 4.97 7.47
C CYS A 367 3.65 6.09 6.45
N SER A 368 4.61 6.51 5.63
CA SER A 368 4.44 7.71 4.79
C SER A 368 3.89 7.47 3.38
N ALA A 369 4.01 6.26 2.82
CA ALA A 369 3.55 6.02 1.44
C ALA A 369 3.47 4.57 0.96
N LEU A 370 3.99 3.58 1.70
CA LEU A 370 4.35 2.31 1.07
C LEU A 370 3.14 1.39 0.80
N PHE A 371 2.25 1.19 1.78
CA PHE A 371 1.18 0.20 1.63
C PHE A 371 0.23 0.46 0.44
N PRO A 372 -0.25 1.70 0.15
CA PRO A 372 -1.18 1.92 -0.94
C PRO A 372 -0.57 1.58 -2.30
N VAL A 373 0.74 1.82 -2.46
CA VAL A 373 1.48 1.51 -3.69
C VAL A 373 1.74 0.01 -3.83
N LEU A 374 2.07 -0.68 -2.72
CA LEU A 374 2.33 -2.12 -2.75
C LEU A 374 1.08 -2.95 -3.05
N ILE A 375 -0.10 -2.53 -2.59
CA ILE A 375 -1.36 -3.19 -2.91
C ILE A 375 -1.64 -3.10 -4.41
N LYS A 376 -1.38 -1.94 -5.02
CA LYS A 376 -1.72 -1.66 -6.41
C LYS A 376 -0.62 -0.84 -7.08
N MET A 377 0.33 -1.52 -7.72
CA MET A 377 1.39 -0.88 -8.51
C MET A 377 0.85 -0.47 -9.88
N ASP A 378 0.03 0.56 -9.91
CA ASP A 378 -0.62 1.07 -11.10
C ASP A 378 -0.16 2.46 -11.52
N LEU A 379 -0.71 2.95 -12.62
CA LEU A 379 -0.42 4.29 -13.14
C LEU A 379 -0.74 5.40 -12.14
N TYR A 380 -1.74 5.20 -11.26
CA TYR A 380 -2.20 6.22 -10.34
C TYR A 380 -1.18 6.50 -9.24
N CYS A 381 -0.38 5.50 -8.87
CA CYS A 381 0.64 5.64 -7.85
C CYS A 381 1.89 6.38 -8.35
N ILE A 382 2.13 6.41 -9.68
CA ILE A 382 3.33 7.01 -10.28
C ILE A 382 3.45 8.50 -9.97
N PRO A 383 2.43 9.36 -10.21
CA PRO A 383 2.50 10.77 -9.84
C PRO A 383 2.80 10.99 -8.36
N ASN A 384 2.11 10.26 -7.46
CA ASN A 384 2.24 10.42 -6.02
C ASN A 384 3.65 10.06 -5.54
N ILE A 385 4.15 8.88 -5.89
CA ILE A 385 5.44 8.39 -5.37
C ILE A 385 6.62 9.14 -5.98
N THR A 386 6.50 9.60 -7.23
CA THR A 386 7.52 10.41 -7.90
C THR A 386 7.56 11.82 -7.31
N ALA A 387 6.40 12.45 -7.07
CA ALA A 387 6.33 13.74 -6.40
C ALA A 387 6.94 13.68 -4.99
N LEU A 388 6.57 12.67 -4.21
CA LEU A 388 7.13 12.47 -2.87
C LEU A 388 8.65 12.28 -2.90
N SER A 389 9.16 11.47 -3.83
CA SER A 389 10.61 11.25 -4.00
C SER A 389 11.35 12.57 -4.25
N PHE A 390 10.84 13.39 -5.17
CA PHE A 390 11.42 14.69 -5.47
C PHE A 390 11.30 15.67 -4.31
N SER A 391 10.17 15.70 -3.59
CA SER A 391 10.01 16.55 -2.42
C SER A 391 10.99 16.19 -1.30
N LEU A 392 11.16 14.91 -1.00
CA LEU A 392 12.11 14.46 0.02
C LEU A 392 13.57 14.72 -0.39
N LEU A 393 13.92 14.46 -1.65
CA LEU A 393 15.25 14.77 -2.17
C LEU A 393 15.52 16.27 -2.16
N GLY A 394 14.52 17.08 -2.51
CA GLY A 394 14.63 18.53 -2.51
C GLY A 394 14.91 19.10 -1.12
N LEU A 395 14.13 18.64 -0.13
CA LEU A 395 14.32 19.00 1.28
C LEU A 395 15.66 18.47 1.83
N ASP A 396 16.09 17.24 1.45
CA ASP A 396 17.40 16.69 1.80
C ASP A 396 18.53 17.61 1.34
N MET A 397 18.46 18.07 0.08
CA MET A 397 19.49 18.94 -0.51
C MET A 397 19.51 20.31 0.15
N TRP A 398 18.34 20.91 0.40
CA TRP A 398 18.24 22.17 1.14
C TRP A 398 18.82 22.06 2.56
N LEU A 399 18.47 21.02 3.33
CA LEU A 399 19.05 20.79 4.67
C LEU A 399 20.57 20.60 4.62
N ASN A 400 21.07 19.96 3.56
CA ASN A 400 22.51 19.76 3.35
C ASN A 400 23.24 20.96 2.72
N SER A 401 22.52 22.02 2.35
CA SER A 401 23.06 23.26 1.79
C SER A 401 23.39 24.31 2.85
N VAL A 402 22.92 24.13 4.08
CA VAL A 402 23.14 25.05 5.21
C VAL A 402 23.84 24.34 6.37
N ASN A 403 24.72 25.05 7.09
CA ASN A 403 25.34 24.55 8.34
C ASN A 403 24.47 24.87 9.58
N LYS A 404 24.91 24.47 10.78
CA LYS A 404 24.15 24.72 12.02
C LYS A 404 24.06 26.21 12.40
N ASP A 405 24.96 27.04 11.88
CA ASP A 405 25.04 28.48 12.18
C ASP A 405 24.22 29.33 11.20
N GLY A 406 23.44 28.69 10.31
CA GLY A 406 22.67 29.40 9.29
C GLY A 406 23.52 29.98 8.16
N ASN A 407 24.68 29.39 7.85
CA ASN A 407 25.50 29.77 6.70
C ASN A 407 25.27 28.82 5.52
N ILE A 408 25.18 29.38 4.31
CA ILE A 408 25.11 28.61 3.08
C ILE A 408 26.47 28.00 2.77
N ILE A 409 26.53 26.67 2.71
CA ILE A 409 27.73 25.89 2.39
C ILE A 409 27.73 25.35 0.96
N SER A 410 26.60 25.34 0.24
CA SER A 410 26.56 24.88 -1.16
C SER A 410 25.36 25.41 -1.95
N ASN A 411 25.63 26.29 -2.92
CA ASN A 411 24.61 26.80 -3.87
C ASN A 411 24.13 25.71 -4.83
N ILE A 412 25.00 24.75 -5.19
CA ILE A 412 24.63 23.61 -6.04
C ILE A 412 23.53 22.78 -5.37
N LYS A 413 23.62 22.55 -4.06
CA LYS A 413 22.56 21.84 -3.32
C LYS A 413 21.27 22.65 -3.22
N ILE A 414 21.36 23.99 -3.13
CA ILE A 414 20.17 24.85 -3.20
C ILE A 414 19.49 24.66 -4.57
N PHE A 415 20.27 24.73 -5.65
CA PHE A 415 19.79 24.57 -7.01
C PHE A 415 19.14 23.20 -7.24
N ILE A 416 19.84 22.11 -6.89
CA ILE A 416 19.28 20.74 -7.00
C ILE A 416 18.03 20.62 -6.14
N GLY A 417 18.03 21.19 -4.93
CA GLY A 417 16.88 21.16 -4.03
C GLY A 417 15.65 21.84 -4.62
N SER A 418 15.84 23.05 -5.15
CA SER A 418 14.79 23.83 -5.83
C SER A 418 14.30 23.16 -7.10
N LEU A 419 15.21 22.57 -7.89
CA LEU A 419 14.86 21.81 -9.09
C LEU A 419 13.97 20.62 -8.75
N CYS A 420 14.34 19.82 -7.74
CA CYS A 420 13.53 18.68 -7.31
C CYS A 420 12.14 19.13 -6.86
N LEU A 421 12.04 20.15 -6.01
CA LEU A 421 10.76 20.64 -5.51
C LEU A 421 9.88 21.27 -6.61
N ALA A 422 10.48 21.93 -7.61
CA ALA A 422 9.75 22.42 -8.77
C ALA A 422 9.25 21.24 -9.65
N LEU A 423 10.07 20.22 -9.87
CA LEU A 423 9.67 19.00 -10.58
C LEU A 423 8.56 18.23 -9.85
N ALA A 424 8.55 18.23 -8.51
CA ALA A 424 7.48 17.61 -7.74
C ALA A 424 6.10 18.19 -8.08
N VAL A 425 5.99 19.50 -8.37
CA VAL A 425 4.75 20.14 -8.83
C VAL A 425 4.30 19.59 -10.17
N GLY A 426 5.24 19.37 -11.10
CA GLY A 426 4.98 18.76 -12.41
C GLY A 426 4.63 17.27 -12.36
N CYS A 427 4.92 16.59 -11.24
CA CYS A 427 4.38 15.26 -10.92
C CYS A 427 2.97 15.37 -10.35
N ARG A 428 2.78 16.22 -9.32
CA ARG A 428 1.52 16.35 -8.58
C ARG A 428 1.44 17.70 -7.84
N PRO A 429 0.51 18.61 -8.20
CA PRO A 429 0.51 19.99 -7.71
C PRO A 429 0.44 20.18 -6.19
N GLN A 430 -0.30 19.33 -5.45
CA GLN A 430 -0.36 19.42 -3.98
C GLN A 430 1.01 19.34 -3.28
N PHE A 431 2.04 18.75 -3.91
CA PHE A 431 3.40 18.71 -3.37
C PHE A 431 4.13 20.07 -3.42
N ALA A 432 3.56 21.11 -4.04
CA ALA A 432 4.03 22.49 -3.93
C ALA A 432 4.11 22.95 -2.46
N MET A 433 3.29 22.36 -1.57
CA MET A 433 3.33 22.64 -0.13
C MET A 433 4.69 22.36 0.51
N ALA A 434 5.44 21.37 -0.02
CA ALA A 434 6.78 21.05 0.47
C ALA A 434 7.75 22.24 0.30
N SER A 435 7.60 23.03 -0.77
CA SER A 435 8.45 24.18 -1.08
C SER A 435 8.36 25.29 -0.03
N PHE A 436 7.20 25.45 0.62
CA PHE A 436 7.02 26.44 1.69
C PHE A 436 7.78 26.08 2.98
N LEU A 437 8.27 24.84 3.13
CA LEU A 437 9.18 24.48 4.22
C LEU A 437 10.56 25.16 4.10
N SER A 438 10.88 25.77 2.95
CA SER A 438 12.04 26.64 2.75
C SER A 438 12.15 27.72 3.83
N VAL A 439 11.01 28.29 4.26
CA VAL A 439 10.97 29.32 5.31
C VAL A 439 11.65 28.83 6.58
N PHE A 440 11.42 27.58 6.98
CA PHE A 440 12.00 27.04 8.21
C PHE A 440 13.46 26.60 8.06
N ILE A 441 13.86 26.20 6.85
CA ILE A 441 15.23 25.77 6.57
C ILE A 441 16.17 26.99 6.42
N PHE A 442 15.70 28.05 5.76
CA PHE A 442 16.51 29.23 5.43
C PHE A 442 16.26 30.44 6.34
N LYS A 443 15.33 30.39 7.31
CA LYS A 443 15.04 31.53 8.22
C LYS A 443 16.29 32.14 8.86
N ASP A 444 17.21 31.32 9.35
CA ASP A 444 18.38 31.82 10.08
C ASP A 444 19.36 32.49 9.12
N VAL A 445 19.42 32.00 7.87
CA VAL A 445 20.15 32.66 6.78
C VAL A 445 19.57 34.04 6.51
N VAL A 446 18.24 34.13 6.39
CA VAL A 446 17.52 35.39 6.08
C VAL A 446 17.64 36.38 7.24
N ILE A 447 17.36 35.96 8.48
CA ILE A 447 17.44 36.82 9.68
C ILE A 447 18.85 37.36 9.86
N LYS A 448 19.88 36.53 9.68
CA LYS A 448 21.28 36.97 9.78
C LYS A 448 21.59 38.04 8.73
N LYS A 449 21.12 37.87 7.50
CA LYS A 449 21.34 38.86 6.44
C LYS A 449 20.63 40.19 6.70
N ILE A 450 19.38 40.16 7.19
CA ILE A 450 18.64 41.37 7.56
C ILE A 450 19.34 42.13 8.69
N LYS A 451 19.86 41.43 9.71
CA LYS A 451 20.50 42.07 10.87
C LYS A 451 21.87 42.70 10.59
N PHE A 452 22.57 42.25 9.55
CA PHE A 452 23.95 42.64 9.30
C PHE A 452 24.15 43.39 7.96
N ASP A 453 23.08 43.79 7.25
CA ASP A 453 23.09 44.70 6.08
C ASP A 453 24.10 44.42 4.93
N TYR A 454 24.62 43.19 4.82
CA TYR A 454 25.54 42.81 3.75
C TYR A 454 24.88 41.80 2.80
N ILE A 455 24.36 42.26 1.66
CA ILE A 455 24.14 41.41 0.49
C ILE A 455 25.46 41.38 -0.29
N LYS A 456 26.19 40.27 -0.21
CA LYS A 456 27.39 40.03 -1.04
C LYS A 456 27.00 39.37 -2.36
N GLY A 457 27.84 39.42 -3.39
CA GLY A 457 27.58 38.74 -4.68
C GLY A 457 27.30 37.22 -4.56
N ARG A 458 27.85 36.56 -3.52
CA ARG A 458 27.57 35.16 -3.19
C ARG A 458 26.11 34.92 -2.75
N ASP A 459 25.43 35.95 -2.25
CA ASP A 459 24.02 35.90 -1.86
C ASP A 459 23.08 35.98 -3.06
N ILE A 460 23.48 36.71 -4.10
CA ILE A 460 22.80 36.74 -5.39
C ILE A 460 22.85 35.35 -6.05
N LEU A 461 24.02 34.70 -6.05
CA LEU A 461 24.16 33.33 -6.58
C LEU A 461 23.28 32.33 -5.83
N SER A 462 23.12 32.51 -4.51
CA SER A 462 22.25 31.65 -3.69
C SER A 462 20.78 31.85 -4.02
N LEU A 463 20.38 33.12 -4.24
CA LEU A 463 19.03 33.49 -4.64
C LEU A 463 18.71 32.97 -6.05
N ILE A 464 19.63 33.13 -7.01
CA ILE A 464 19.51 32.57 -8.36
C ILE A 464 19.40 31.05 -8.28
N ALA A 465 20.27 30.39 -7.52
CA ALA A 465 20.19 28.95 -7.32
C ALA A 465 18.83 28.52 -6.76
N PHE A 466 18.22 29.32 -5.88
CA PHE A 466 16.90 29.03 -5.33
C PHE A 466 15.76 29.26 -6.34
N ILE A 467 15.74 30.41 -7.01
CA ILE A 467 14.62 30.89 -7.84
C ILE A 467 14.63 30.30 -9.25
N LEU A 468 15.80 30.22 -9.89
CA LEU A 468 15.93 29.88 -11.30
C LEU A 468 15.23 28.54 -11.66
N PRO A 469 15.37 27.45 -10.88
CA PRO A 469 14.65 26.22 -11.19
C PRO A 469 13.13 26.36 -11.16
N TYR A 470 12.57 27.13 -10.21
CA TYR A 470 11.12 27.36 -10.16
C TYR A 470 10.62 28.17 -11.34
N VAL A 471 11.38 29.19 -11.75
CA VAL A 471 11.01 30.00 -12.92
C VAL A 471 11.04 29.12 -14.17
N VAL A 472 12.12 28.38 -14.41
CA VAL A 472 12.26 27.55 -15.61
C VAL A 472 11.19 26.45 -15.66
N ILE A 473 11.06 25.64 -14.61
CA ILE A 473 10.09 24.54 -14.57
C ILE A 473 8.66 25.08 -14.54
N GLY A 474 8.40 26.14 -13.77
CA GLY A 474 7.10 26.80 -13.71
C GLY A 474 6.65 27.33 -15.06
N SER A 475 7.53 28.04 -15.78
CA SER A 475 7.25 28.54 -17.13
C SER A 475 6.99 27.41 -18.13
N MET A 476 7.77 26.32 -18.08
CA MET A 476 7.54 25.14 -18.92
C MET A 476 6.19 24.46 -18.63
N LEU A 477 5.82 24.33 -17.35
CA LEU A 477 4.52 23.78 -16.96
C LEU A 477 3.36 24.70 -17.38
N MET A 478 3.50 26.01 -17.22
CA MET A 478 2.52 27.00 -17.68
C MET A 478 2.31 26.92 -19.18
N TYR A 479 3.39 26.81 -19.96
CA TYR A 479 3.32 26.60 -21.41
C TYR A 479 2.63 25.28 -21.76
N TYR A 480 3.01 24.18 -21.11
CA TYR A 480 2.41 22.86 -21.32
C TYR A 480 0.91 22.82 -20.99
N ASN A 481 0.48 23.54 -19.96
CA ASN A 481 -0.92 23.70 -19.59
C ASN A 481 -1.68 24.56 -20.62
N TYR A 482 -1.10 25.70 -21.01
CA TYR A 482 -1.69 26.59 -22.01
C TYR A 482 -1.87 25.89 -23.36
N ALA A 483 -0.89 25.10 -23.80
CA ALA A 483 -0.96 24.37 -25.06
C ALA A 483 -2.05 23.28 -25.10
N ARG A 484 -2.47 22.74 -23.95
CA ARG A 484 -3.52 21.70 -23.86
C ARG A 484 -4.91 22.28 -23.58
N PHE A 485 -4.97 23.28 -22.71
CA PHE A 485 -6.23 23.74 -22.11
C PHE A 485 -6.51 25.24 -22.31
N GLY A 486 -5.61 25.97 -22.97
CA GLY A 486 -5.75 27.42 -23.16
C GLY A 486 -5.55 28.25 -21.89
N SER A 487 -5.15 27.62 -20.79
CA SER A 487 -4.90 28.29 -19.49
C SER A 487 -3.58 27.83 -18.89
N VAL A 488 -2.81 28.78 -18.34
CA VAL A 488 -1.51 28.51 -17.69
C VAL A 488 -1.64 27.86 -16.32
N THR A 489 -2.80 27.98 -15.66
CA THR A 489 -3.06 27.45 -14.31
C THR A 489 -3.90 26.18 -14.31
N ASP A 490 -4.40 25.75 -15.47
CA ASP A 490 -5.23 24.55 -15.58
C ASP A 490 -4.38 23.30 -15.84
N PHE A 491 -4.40 22.34 -14.92
CA PHE A 491 -3.67 21.08 -15.03
C PHE A 491 -4.48 19.98 -15.73
N GLY A 492 -5.76 20.23 -16.06
CA GLY A 492 -6.61 19.35 -16.85
C GLY A 492 -7.49 18.39 -16.06
N ALA A 493 -7.38 18.39 -14.72
CA ALA A 493 -8.16 17.49 -13.86
C ALA A 493 -9.68 17.70 -13.96
N MET A 494 -10.12 18.90 -14.36
CA MET A 494 -11.54 19.21 -14.58
C MET A 494 -12.12 18.50 -15.80
N TYR A 495 -11.29 18.18 -16.79
CA TYR A 495 -11.71 17.59 -18.06
C TYR A 495 -11.68 16.05 -18.05
N ASN A 496 -11.43 15.45 -16.89
CA ASN A 496 -11.25 14.02 -16.78
C ASN A 496 -12.56 13.24 -17.02
N LEU A 497 -12.56 12.30 -17.97
CA LEU A 497 -13.69 11.39 -18.21
C LEU A 497 -13.70 10.27 -17.16
N THR A 498 -14.29 10.57 -16.00
CA THR A 498 -14.32 9.66 -14.83
C THR A 498 -15.73 9.38 -14.35
N THR A 499 -15.88 8.86 -13.12
CA THR A 499 -17.17 8.49 -12.49
C THR A 499 -18.09 9.68 -12.21
N ASN A 500 -17.57 10.90 -12.31
CA ASN A 500 -18.30 12.13 -11.96
C ASN A 500 -17.83 13.28 -12.83
N ASP A 501 -18.75 14.23 -13.04
CA ASP A 501 -18.47 15.50 -13.68
C ASP A 501 -17.61 16.39 -12.76
N MET A 502 -16.31 16.45 -13.06
CA MET A 502 -15.33 17.22 -12.30
C MET A 502 -15.52 18.73 -12.46
N THR A 503 -16.16 19.17 -13.54
CA THR A 503 -16.44 20.60 -13.80
C THR A 503 -17.49 21.17 -12.82
N LYS A 504 -18.33 20.32 -12.25
CA LYS A 504 -19.41 20.70 -11.32
C LYS A 504 -19.19 20.27 -9.86
N ARG A 505 -18.12 19.52 -9.58
CA ARG A 505 -17.91 18.89 -8.27
C ARG A 505 -17.78 19.86 -7.09
N GLY A 506 -16.97 20.91 -7.28
CA GLY A 506 -16.72 22.01 -6.33
C GLY A 506 -16.24 21.60 -4.93
N PHE A 507 -16.03 22.62 -4.09
CA PHE A 507 -15.72 22.45 -2.66
C PHE A 507 -17.02 22.45 -1.84
N ARG A 508 -17.21 21.44 -0.98
CA ARG A 508 -18.43 21.28 -0.18
C ARG A 508 -18.05 21.03 1.28
N LEU A 509 -18.37 21.98 2.16
CA LEU A 509 -18.04 21.89 3.60
C LEU A 509 -18.58 20.61 4.26
N GLY A 510 -19.74 20.11 3.82
CA GLY A 510 -20.31 18.85 4.33
C GLY A 510 -19.45 17.60 4.12
N ARG A 511 -18.51 17.61 3.16
CA ARG A 511 -17.56 16.50 2.93
C ARG A 511 -16.38 16.52 3.91
N VAL A 512 -16.08 17.67 4.51
CA VAL A 512 -14.86 17.89 5.30
C VAL A 512 -14.83 17.04 6.57
N PRO A 513 -15.88 17.02 7.44
CA PRO A 513 -15.83 16.23 8.67
C PRO A 513 -15.62 14.74 8.41
N TYR A 514 -16.36 14.19 7.44
CA TYR A 514 -16.23 12.78 7.09
C TYR A 514 -14.87 12.48 6.44
N GLY A 515 -14.33 13.37 5.59
CA GLY A 515 -12.99 13.18 5.02
C GLY A 515 -11.88 13.17 6.08
N ILE A 516 -11.94 14.07 7.08
CA ILE A 516 -11.02 14.08 8.22
C ILE A 516 -11.13 12.78 9.01
N PHE A 517 -12.37 12.35 9.33
CA PHE A 517 -12.60 11.10 10.04
C PHE A 517 -12.06 9.88 9.28
N ALA A 518 -12.43 9.76 8.00
CA ALA A 518 -12.05 8.64 7.14
C ALA A 518 -10.53 8.49 6.99
N TYR A 519 -9.82 9.60 6.74
CA TYR A 519 -8.37 9.56 6.53
C TYR A 519 -7.56 9.47 7.82
N LEU A 520 -8.02 10.04 8.95
CA LEU A 520 -7.23 10.08 10.19
C LEU A 520 -7.64 9.02 11.20
N PHE A 521 -8.93 8.77 11.40
CA PHE A 521 -9.46 8.08 12.59
C PHE A 521 -10.26 6.79 12.32
N GLN A 522 -10.67 6.54 11.08
CA GLN A 522 -11.48 5.36 10.74
C GLN A 522 -10.79 4.06 11.18
N ILE A 523 -11.51 3.19 11.86
CA ILE A 523 -10.97 1.89 12.31
C ILE A 523 -11.16 0.87 11.18
N PRO A 524 -10.14 0.06 10.82
CA PRO A 524 -10.30 -1.08 9.91
C PRO A 524 -11.34 -2.06 10.45
N GLU A 525 -12.03 -2.78 9.58
CA GLU A 525 -12.81 -3.92 10.04
C GLU A 525 -11.85 -5.04 10.46
N LEU A 526 -11.97 -5.52 11.70
CA LEU A 526 -11.12 -6.58 12.24
C LEU A 526 -11.80 -7.93 12.05
N THR A 527 -11.04 -8.92 11.59
CA THR A 527 -11.55 -10.29 11.40
C THR A 527 -10.63 -11.32 12.03
N THR A 528 -11.14 -12.54 12.21
CA THR A 528 -10.37 -13.69 12.71
C THR A 528 -9.61 -14.42 11.60
N SER A 529 -9.74 -13.96 10.36
CA SER A 529 -9.09 -14.54 9.19
C SER A 529 -8.01 -13.60 8.65
N PHE A 530 -6.83 -14.14 8.34
CA PHE A 530 -5.74 -13.45 7.69
C PHE A 530 -6.23 -12.65 6.47
N PRO A 531 -5.82 -11.38 6.33
CA PRO A 531 -4.78 -10.68 7.12
C PRO A 531 -5.28 -9.99 8.40
N TYR A 532 -6.42 -10.41 8.94
CA TYR A 532 -7.08 -9.89 10.16
C TYR A 532 -7.59 -8.45 10.05
N LEU A 533 -7.43 -7.84 8.87
CA LEU A 533 -7.83 -6.50 8.51
C LEU A 533 -8.64 -6.57 7.22
N ASN A 534 -9.81 -5.94 7.22
CA ASN A 534 -10.69 -5.76 6.09
C ASN A 534 -10.91 -4.27 5.81
N GLN A 535 -11.53 -4.01 4.66
CA GLN A 535 -11.96 -2.67 4.29
C GLN A 535 -12.98 -2.13 5.30
N CYS A 536 -12.93 -0.83 5.55
CA CYS A 536 -13.87 -0.16 6.44
C CYS A 536 -15.26 -0.07 5.83
N ASN A 537 -16.27 -0.21 6.66
CA ASN A 537 -17.63 0.21 6.32
C ASN A 537 -17.68 1.74 6.22
N ASN A 538 -18.08 2.24 5.05
CA ASN A 538 -18.20 3.67 4.78
C ASN A 538 -19.56 4.17 5.30
N PHE A 539 -19.58 4.72 6.52
CA PHE A 539 -20.78 5.33 7.09
C PHE A 539 -20.75 6.84 6.90
N THR A 540 -21.68 7.39 6.13
CA THR A 540 -21.87 8.83 6.01
C THR A 540 -23.35 9.19 5.93
N GLY A 541 -23.76 10.19 6.71
CA GLY A 541 -25.09 10.82 6.63
C GLY A 541 -25.14 11.98 5.63
N TYR A 542 -24.07 12.20 4.86
CA TYR A 542 -24.01 13.29 3.90
C TYR A 542 -24.95 13.01 2.72
N MET A 543 -26.00 13.83 2.58
CA MET A 543 -26.99 13.78 1.49
C MET A 543 -26.44 14.40 0.19
N GLY A 544 -25.32 13.88 -0.28
CA GLY A 544 -24.68 14.27 -1.52
C GLY A 544 -23.63 13.24 -1.95
N VAL A 545 -23.10 13.37 -3.15
CA VAL A 545 -22.12 12.41 -3.67
C VAL A 545 -20.74 12.68 -3.06
N THR A 546 -20.21 11.70 -2.34
CA THR A 546 -18.80 11.61 -1.95
C THR A 546 -18.21 10.39 -2.64
N ILE A 547 -17.15 10.59 -3.40
CA ILE A 547 -16.47 9.49 -4.08
C ILE A 547 -15.54 8.86 -3.08
N ILE A 548 -15.76 7.57 -2.83
CA ILE A 548 -15.08 6.81 -1.80
C ILE A 548 -14.71 5.48 -2.45
N GLU A 549 -13.41 5.21 -2.55
CA GLU A 549 -12.94 3.84 -2.70
C GLU A 549 -12.98 3.17 -1.33
N ASN A 550 -12.93 1.84 -1.30
CA ASN A 550 -12.98 1.12 -0.03
C ASN A 550 -11.75 1.43 0.83
N MET A 551 -11.95 2.34 1.78
CA MET A 551 -10.94 2.80 2.71
C MET A 551 -10.52 1.63 3.60
N ARG A 552 -9.24 1.58 3.98
CA ARG A 552 -8.76 0.51 4.86
C ARG A 552 -8.73 0.94 6.31
N GLY A 553 -8.68 2.24 6.58
CA GLY A 553 -8.68 2.85 7.90
C GLY A 553 -7.88 4.15 7.91
N GLY A 554 -7.85 4.80 9.07
CA GLY A 554 -7.22 6.10 9.28
C GLY A 554 -5.75 5.99 9.68
N ILE A 555 -4.94 6.95 9.22
CA ILE A 555 -3.48 6.92 9.43
C ILE A 555 -3.07 6.97 10.91
N PHE A 556 -3.90 7.53 11.82
CA PHE A 556 -3.60 7.52 13.25
C PHE A 556 -3.89 6.16 13.89
N ILE A 557 -4.75 5.33 13.28
CA ILE A 557 -5.01 3.98 13.78
C ILE A 557 -3.85 3.06 13.41
N PHE A 558 -3.36 3.13 12.16
CA PHE A 558 -2.27 2.28 11.70
C PHE A 558 -0.90 2.72 12.19
N ASN A 559 -0.73 4.01 12.47
CA ASN A 559 0.56 4.59 12.82
C ASN A 559 0.46 5.37 14.14
N PRO A 560 0.47 4.69 15.30
CA PRO A 560 0.33 5.36 16.61
C PRO A 560 1.43 6.37 16.91
N LEU A 561 2.59 6.30 16.22
CA LEU A 561 3.63 7.33 16.29
C LEU A 561 3.07 8.72 15.96
N LEU A 562 2.10 8.80 15.05
CA LEU A 562 1.50 10.06 14.61
C LEU A 562 0.72 10.77 15.72
N TRP A 563 0.34 10.06 16.80
CA TRP A 563 -0.32 10.68 17.96
C TRP A 563 0.59 11.70 18.65
N LEU A 564 1.92 11.60 18.47
CA LEU A 564 2.85 12.63 18.94
C LEU A 564 2.54 14.02 18.40
N ASN A 565 1.92 14.13 17.21
CA ASN A 565 1.47 15.42 16.67
C ASN A 565 0.41 16.09 17.56
N LEU A 566 -0.45 15.32 18.23
CA LEU A 566 -1.45 15.84 19.16
C LEU A 566 -0.78 16.43 20.42
N PHE A 567 0.36 15.85 20.82
CA PHE A 567 1.12 16.29 22.00
C PHE A 567 2.07 17.46 21.73
N ALA A 568 2.28 17.86 20.46
CA ALA A 568 3.17 18.97 20.08
C ALA A 568 2.81 20.31 20.75
N PHE A 569 1.54 20.48 21.13
CA PHE A 569 0.99 21.69 21.74
C PHE A 569 0.94 21.66 23.26
N THR A 570 1.25 20.52 23.89
CA THR A 570 1.41 20.45 25.35
C THR A 570 2.52 21.39 25.79
N LYS A 571 2.37 22.03 26.97
CA LYS A 571 3.30 23.07 27.45
C LYS A 571 4.76 22.61 27.34
N THR A 572 5.06 21.44 27.89
CA THR A 572 6.42 20.89 27.95
C THR A 572 7.01 20.57 26.57
N VAL A 573 6.27 19.85 25.70
CA VAL A 573 6.78 19.49 24.37
C VAL A 573 6.95 20.74 23.50
N LYS A 574 6.02 21.70 23.59
CA LYS A 574 6.09 22.98 22.89
C LYS A 574 7.34 23.77 23.29
N GLU A 575 7.67 23.83 24.57
CA GLU A 575 8.89 24.47 25.07
C GLU A 575 10.14 23.80 24.50
N TYR A 576 10.22 22.47 24.53
CA TYR A 576 11.36 21.74 23.95
C TYR A 576 11.53 21.97 22.44
N LEU A 577 10.42 21.99 21.68
CA LEU A 577 10.43 22.26 20.24
C LEU A 577 10.83 23.71 19.93
N LYS A 578 10.45 24.67 20.78
CA LYS A 578 10.83 26.09 20.66
C LYS A 578 12.31 26.29 20.96
N GLU A 579 12.83 25.67 22.00
CA GLU A 579 14.27 25.68 22.32
C GLU A 579 15.10 25.14 21.15
N LYS A 580 14.61 24.08 20.50
CA LYS A 580 15.22 23.52 19.29
C LYS A 580 14.95 24.31 18.01
N LYS A 581 14.15 25.38 18.08
CA LYS A 581 13.75 26.23 16.94
C LYS A 581 13.04 25.49 15.81
N ILE A 582 12.37 24.37 16.10
CA ILE A 582 11.67 23.55 15.09
C ILE A 582 10.14 23.57 15.23
N PHE A 583 9.60 24.18 16.29
CA PHE A 583 8.15 24.27 16.54
C PHE A 583 7.36 24.79 15.34
N GLY A 584 7.84 25.86 14.68
CA GLY A 584 7.17 26.42 13.50
C GLY A 584 7.09 25.42 12.33
N ALA A 585 8.14 24.64 12.09
CA ALA A 585 8.15 23.62 11.05
C ALA A 585 7.16 22.48 11.37
N VAL A 586 7.13 22.03 12.64
CA VAL A 586 6.17 21.03 13.13
C VAL A 586 4.73 21.50 12.91
N VAL A 587 4.40 22.73 13.29
CA VAL A 587 3.07 23.30 13.08
C VAL A 587 2.72 23.41 11.60
N ALA A 588 3.64 23.92 10.78
CA ALA A 588 3.41 24.06 9.34
C ALA A 588 3.18 22.71 8.64
N MET A 589 3.96 21.68 8.97
CA MET A 589 3.76 20.34 8.40
C MET A 589 2.37 19.77 8.75
N ASN A 590 1.90 19.93 9.99
CA ASN A 590 0.56 19.50 10.38
C ASN A 590 -0.54 20.28 9.64
N ILE A 591 -0.39 21.61 9.52
CA ILE A 591 -1.35 22.45 8.80
C ILE A 591 -1.39 22.09 7.32
N PHE A 592 -0.23 21.96 6.66
CA PHE A 592 -0.14 21.59 5.25
C PHE A 592 -0.73 20.21 4.99
N ALA A 593 -0.45 19.25 5.86
CA ALA A 593 -1.04 17.92 5.77
C ALA A 593 -2.57 17.96 5.85
N LEU A 594 -3.13 18.75 6.77
CA LEU A 594 -4.58 18.91 6.90
C LEU A 594 -5.19 19.64 5.69
N ILE A 595 -4.54 20.67 5.16
CA ILE A 595 -5.00 21.38 3.96
C ILE A 595 -5.07 20.42 2.76
N ILE A 596 -4.01 19.64 2.54
CA ILE A 596 -3.94 18.66 1.44
C ILE A 596 -5.03 17.60 1.62
N LEU A 597 -5.17 17.03 2.82
CA LEU A 597 -6.21 16.05 3.12
C LEU A 597 -7.61 16.58 2.80
N ILE A 598 -7.91 17.80 3.24
CA ILE A 598 -9.21 18.45 2.99
C ILE A 598 -9.43 18.69 1.49
N ALA A 599 -8.37 19.11 0.78
CA ALA A 599 -8.41 19.32 -0.65
C ALA A 599 -8.68 17.99 -1.39
N ASP A 600 -7.98 16.90 -1.05
CA ASP A 600 -8.15 15.59 -1.68
C ASP A 600 -9.58 15.06 -1.46
N ALA A 601 -10.09 15.15 -0.22
CA ALA A 601 -11.45 14.74 0.10
C ALA A 601 -12.52 15.51 -0.71
N ASN A 602 -12.30 16.80 -0.97
CA ASN A 602 -13.25 17.64 -1.70
C ASN A 602 -13.12 17.48 -3.21
N MET A 603 -11.91 17.58 -3.74
CA MET A 603 -11.63 17.70 -5.16
C MET A 603 -11.65 16.34 -5.87
N ALA A 604 -11.18 15.27 -5.24
CA ALA A 604 -11.05 13.97 -5.89
C ALA A 604 -11.89 12.88 -5.21
N GLY A 605 -11.79 12.75 -3.88
CA GLY A 605 -12.52 11.77 -3.08
C GLY A 605 -11.68 11.13 -1.99
N LEU A 606 -12.25 10.13 -1.33
CA LEU A 606 -11.63 9.33 -0.30
C LEU A 606 -11.05 8.07 -0.93
N VAL A 607 -9.73 8.03 -1.04
CA VAL A 607 -9.00 7.03 -1.80
C VAL A 607 -7.70 6.73 -1.07
N ASN A 608 -7.39 5.46 -0.82
CA ASN A 608 -6.20 5.07 -0.03
C ASN A 608 -4.89 5.66 -0.59
N ARG A 609 -4.72 5.73 -1.92
CA ARG A 609 -3.49 6.27 -2.53
C ARG A 609 -3.26 7.76 -2.25
N TYR A 610 -4.31 8.55 -2.00
CA TYR A 610 -4.16 9.98 -1.68
C TYR A 610 -3.58 10.22 -0.28
N MET A 611 -3.54 9.20 0.59
CA MET A 611 -2.79 9.28 1.85
C MET A 611 -1.31 9.62 1.62
N ILE A 612 -0.74 9.26 0.47
CA ILE A 612 0.65 9.58 0.10
C ILE A 612 0.87 11.11 0.05
N ASP A 613 -0.16 11.90 -0.24
CA ASP A 613 -0.01 13.34 -0.45
C ASP A 613 0.30 14.11 0.84
N PHE A 614 -0.18 13.60 1.99
CA PHE A 614 -0.11 14.32 3.27
C PHE A 614 0.51 13.52 4.42
N THR A 615 0.51 12.18 4.39
CA THR A 615 0.93 11.38 5.56
C THR A 615 2.42 11.54 5.89
N TRP A 616 3.25 11.77 4.87
CA TRP A 616 4.69 12.02 5.04
C TRP A 616 4.97 13.26 5.91
N LEU A 617 4.19 14.33 5.79
CA LEU A 617 4.32 15.54 6.61
C LEU A 617 4.02 15.26 8.09
N PHE A 618 2.93 14.55 8.37
CA PHE A 618 2.60 14.10 9.74
C PHE A 618 3.69 13.20 10.30
N THR A 619 4.27 12.33 9.48
CA THR A 619 5.29 11.36 9.89
C THR A 619 6.62 12.04 10.23
N ILE A 620 7.11 12.97 9.39
CA ILE A 620 8.31 13.76 9.69
C ILE A 620 8.12 14.55 10.98
N SER A 621 6.97 15.22 11.11
CA SER A 621 6.62 15.96 12.32
C SER A 621 6.65 15.07 13.56
N ALA A 622 6.01 13.90 13.52
CA ALA A 622 6.02 12.95 14.63
C ALA A 622 7.43 12.45 14.97
N ILE A 623 8.26 12.16 13.97
CA ILE A 623 9.67 11.77 14.16
C ILE A 623 10.46 12.91 14.84
N MET A 624 10.27 14.16 14.41
CA MET A 624 10.93 15.31 15.04
C MET A 624 10.50 15.50 16.50
N ILE A 625 9.22 15.31 16.81
CA ILE A 625 8.69 15.36 18.18
C ILE A 625 9.26 14.22 19.02
N CYS A 626 9.28 13.00 18.48
CA CYS A 626 9.87 11.81 19.09
C CYS A 626 11.33 12.08 19.50
N LEU A 627 12.15 12.54 18.56
CA LEU A 627 13.56 12.83 18.80
C LEU A 627 13.77 13.98 19.81
N THR A 628 12.93 15.02 19.75
CA THR A 628 12.98 16.15 20.69
C THR A 628 12.69 15.71 22.12
N ILE A 629 11.66 14.89 22.31
CA ILE A 629 11.34 14.31 23.61
C ILE A 629 12.54 13.49 24.09
N TYR A 630 13.09 12.61 23.23
CA TYR A 630 14.19 11.74 23.59
C TYR A 630 15.43 12.49 24.11
N GLU A 631 15.84 13.58 23.46
CA GLU A 631 16.99 14.39 23.91
C GLU A 631 16.76 15.11 25.26
N LYS A 632 15.50 15.28 25.68
CA LYS A 632 15.10 15.98 26.90
C LYS A 632 14.65 15.04 28.03
N LEU A 633 14.58 13.73 27.78
CA LEU A 633 14.17 12.75 28.78
C LEU A 633 15.17 12.69 29.94
N ARG A 634 14.63 12.63 31.17
CA ARG A 634 15.40 12.24 32.35
C ARG A 634 15.76 10.75 32.26
N THR A 635 16.89 10.38 32.86
CA THR A 635 17.46 9.02 32.79
C THR A 635 16.46 7.91 33.18
N GLU A 636 15.60 8.17 34.17
CA GLU A 636 14.59 7.21 34.65
C GLU A 636 13.53 6.87 33.58
N PHE A 637 13.20 7.80 32.69
CA PHE A 637 12.17 7.62 31.65
C PHE A 637 12.72 7.06 30.32
N ILE A 638 14.04 6.96 30.17
CA ILE A 638 14.65 6.46 28.92
C ILE A 638 14.23 5.02 28.63
N LYS A 639 14.20 4.14 29.65
CA LYS A 639 13.82 2.73 29.48
C LYS A 639 12.35 2.56 29.09
N PRO A 640 11.37 3.13 29.81
CA PRO A 640 9.96 3.13 29.39
C PRO A 640 9.76 3.71 27.98
N TYR A 641 10.45 4.80 27.65
CA TYR A 641 10.34 5.41 26.33
C TYR A 641 10.82 4.49 25.21
N ARG A 642 11.99 3.84 25.39
CA ARG A 642 12.51 2.84 24.44
C ARG A 642 11.56 1.65 24.29
N PHE A 643 10.91 1.23 25.37
CA PHE A 643 9.89 0.17 25.33
C PHE A 643 8.70 0.59 24.48
N ILE A 644 8.10 1.75 24.78
CA ILE A 644 6.94 2.28 24.03
C ILE A 644 7.29 2.43 22.56
N LEU A 645 8.45 3.03 22.23
CA LEU A 645 8.90 3.17 20.84
C LEU A 645 9.03 1.82 20.13
N SER A 646 9.54 0.79 20.83
CA SER A 646 9.68 -0.56 20.27
C SER A 646 8.33 -1.23 20.02
N VAL A 647 7.38 -1.06 20.94
CA VAL A 647 6.01 -1.56 20.77
C VAL A 647 5.32 -0.85 19.61
N VAL A 648 5.38 0.48 19.57
CA VAL A 648 4.79 1.28 18.48
C VAL A 648 5.43 0.93 17.13
N PHE A 649 6.74 0.72 17.10
CA PHE A 649 7.45 0.25 15.91
C PHE A 649 6.92 -1.10 15.43
N VAL A 650 6.89 -2.11 16.29
CA VAL A 650 6.43 -3.46 15.94
C VAL A 650 4.99 -3.42 15.44
N PHE A 651 4.12 -2.69 16.15
CA PHE A 651 2.73 -2.53 15.77
C PHE A 651 2.60 -1.89 14.39
N ALA A 652 3.23 -0.73 14.17
CA ALA A 652 3.12 0.01 12.91
C ALA A 652 3.64 -0.82 11.72
N ILE A 653 4.79 -1.48 11.84
CA ILE A 653 5.34 -2.31 10.77
C ILE A 653 4.44 -3.52 10.50
N THR A 654 3.96 -4.21 11.55
CA THR A 654 3.07 -5.36 11.39
C THR A 654 1.79 -4.98 10.69
N VAL A 655 1.12 -3.91 11.14
CA VAL A 655 -0.14 -3.44 10.56
C VAL A 655 0.07 -3.01 9.10
N ASN A 656 1.11 -2.24 8.80
CA ASN A 656 1.36 -1.82 7.41
C ASN A 656 1.70 -2.99 6.48
N ILE A 657 2.40 -4.03 6.97
CA ILE A 657 2.61 -5.26 6.19
C ILE A 657 1.29 -6.00 5.97
N LEU A 658 0.46 -6.17 7.01
CA LEU A 658 -0.85 -6.81 6.88
C LEU A 658 -1.76 -6.06 5.90
N LEU A 659 -1.70 -4.73 5.87
CA LEU A 659 -2.43 -3.91 4.91
C LEU A 659 -2.09 -4.29 3.45
N VAL A 660 -0.85 -4.67 3.14
CA VAL A 660 -0.45 -5.12 1.80
C VAL A 660 -1.21 -6.38 1.36
N PHE A 661 -1.59 -7.24 2.31
CA PHE A 661 -2.32 -8.47 2.06
C PHE A 661 -3.85 -8.31 2.14
N THR A 662 -4.36 -7.11 2.46
CA THR A 662 -5.82 -6.89 2.52
C THR A 662 -6.44 -7.16 1.17
N THR A 663 -7.50 -7.97 1.16
CA THR A 663 -8.20 -8.38 -0.06
C THR A 663 -8.98 -7.20 -0.64
N TYR A 664 -9.00 -7.09 -1.96
CA TYR A 664 -9.72 -6.08 -2.72
C TYR A 664 -10.10 -6.63 -4.09
N THR A 665 -11.21 -6.15 -4.64
CA THR A 665 -11.75 -6.66 -5.90
C THR A 665 -10.66 -6.67 -6.99
N HIS A 666 -10.44 -7.83 -7.60
CA HIS A 666 -9.66 -8.06 -8.83
C HIS A 666 -8.14 -7.80 -8.84
N TYR A 667 -7.53 -7.15 -7.84
CA TYR A 667 -6.12 -6.68 -7.92
C TYR A 667 -5.19 -7.15 -6.79
N THR A 668 -5.70 -7.89 -5.82
CA THR A 668 -4.92 -8.30 -4.64
C THR A 668 -4.33 -9.69 -4.79
N LEU A 669 -3.32 -9.99 -3.97
CA LEU A 669 -2.56 -11.23 -4.05
C LEU A 669 -3.42 -12.49 -3.95
N ASP A 670 -4.54 -12.44 -3.22
CA ASP A 670 -5.50 -13.54 -3.12
C ASP A 670 -6.19 -13.89 -4.45
N VAL A 671 -6.19 -12.97 -5.41
CA VAL A 671 -6.73 -13.12 -6.76
C VAL A 671 -5.61 -13.30 -7.79
N THR A 672 -4.54 -12.50 -7.70
CA THR A 672 -3.46 -12.47 -8.70
C THR A 672 -2.41 -13.56 -8.51
N ASN A 673 -2.27 -14.08 -7.29
CA ASN A 673 -1.45 -15.24 -6.95
C ASN A 673 -2.04 -15.99 -5.74
N PRO A 674 -3.21 -16.64 -5.92
CA PRO A 674 -3.86 -17.40 -4.85
C PRO A 674 -2.94 -18.46 -4.25
N ASP A 675 -2.11 -19.14 -5.02
CA ASP A 675 -1.20 -20.16 -4.50
C ASP A 675 -0.29 -19.59 -3.41
N LEU A 676 0.32 -18.42 -3.66
CA LEU A 676 1.15 -17.74 -2.67
C LEU A 676 0.33 -17.24 -1.48
N PHE A 677 -0.77 -16.54 -1.75
CA PHE A 677 -1.58 -15.92 -0.70
C PHE A 677 -2.12 -16.98 0.27
N TYR A 678 -2.68 -18.07 -0.26
CA TYR A 678 -3.24 -19.14 0.55
C TYR A 678 -2.17 -20.05 1.16
N SER A 679 -0.98 -20.17 0.55
CA SER A 679 0.17 -20.79 1.23
C SER A 679 0.57 -19.99 2.49
N ILE A 680 0.60 -18.66 2.40
CA ILE A 680 0.87 -17.78 3.56
C ILE A 680 -0.27 -17.89 4.57
N LYS A 681 -1.53 -17.79 4.12
CA LYS A 681 -2.72 -17.92 4.95
C LYS A 681 -2.71 -19.25 5.72
N SER A 682 -2.55 -20.38 5.05
CA SER A 682 -2.48 -21.71 5.69
C SER A 682 -1.23 -21.92 6.55
N ALA A 683 -0.16 -21.17 6.32
CA ALA A 683 1.02 -21.20 7.20
C ALA A 683 0.76 -20.45 8.52
N ILE A 684 0.01 -19.33 8.48
CA ILE A 684 -0.31 -18.47 9.62
C ILE A 684 -1.57 -18.98 10.36
N GLU A 685 -2.65 -19.27 9.65
CA GLU A 685 -3.91 -19.84 10.15
C GLU A 685 -3.80 -21.36 10.29
N PHE A 686 -2.80 -21.82 11.04
CA PHE A 686 -2.54 -23.25 11.21
C PHE A 686 -3.67 -24.02 11.90
N TRP A 687 -4.60 -23.30 12.54
CA TRP A 687 -5.75 -23.85 13.27
C TRP A 687 -6.99 -24.08 12.45
N ARG A 688 -7.01 -23.56 11.22
CA ARG A 688 -8.22 -23.45 10.42
C ARG A 688 -8.80 -24.79 10.00
#